data_AF-A0A0S8EK72-F1
#
_entry.id   AF-A0A0S8EK72-F1
#
_cell.length_a   1.000
_cell.length_b   1.000
_cell.length_c   1.000
_cell.angle_alpha   90.00
_cell.angle_beta   90.00
_cell.angle_gamma   90.00
#
_symmetry.space_group_name_H-M   'P 1'
#
loop_
_entity.id
_entity.type
_entity.pdbx_description
1 polymer ?
#
loop_
_entity_poly.entity_id
_entity_poly.type
_entity_poly.pdbx_seq_one_letter_code
_entity_poly.pdbx_strand_id
1 'polypeptide(L)'
;MRVGRFQRGIEGPGFEALESRLLLAADLTVQVAAGTYESLPTAPVTVDVTTENIGDAAAEADADPGAEPWTVSLWVSTDAVFEPGTDTNVGNYEVVTLGAGANTTDTVTFDAPAAPGSYTLFGFTDSDTEVTEDNEGNNTAIVGTLLVGSDLTVQAAAGTYEALSGAVVGVSVTAENLGDASAETDLDPGVGQWTVSLWVSTDAVFDSGTDTNVGSYEVTTLAGGATTAEVINFSAPAAGAYKLFGFADSDGEVTENSEVNNSALLGDLLVGIDLEIQGAAGAYQAAAGANVDVDVTVENTGSAQAVTDLDPGVGSWTVSLWVSTDGAFDPGADTNVGFYELTTLAGGATATNQVSFNAPAPGEYTLFGFADSDTEVTEDDDNNNSASLGTLSVGPDLTITAAATSYQAVGGQQVDVPVQVNNAGFAVAEDDANPGMVPWTVSLWVSTDGNFDAGTDTQVGSYNVTSLAAGANTSQVISFNVPAGGQGYTLFGVADQPGGVTEYSEANNVSVVGTLGVGPDLTVAIDDAFVTGDEQIPGERSWVSVEVTNGGAGAASGWATLQLYGSADGVIDGGDYLFGERTYRVYLGAGQARAYWVRSQAPADIPAGNYNVLALVDSGNTIAEADETNNTDAAANQAAIVWKFGAFDAAHRNARLTIEDPVGTPVAFSLRSSWAEVANGVNGFDITVHETTSRDRLFISTPRGTTTDIESITVVDNPGLDWDGSLGTVYARTANFVDDGAGTSLIDVPGTLGYLWLNDVNGGAVQVGAPVGARDQLLIRLNSVTDLVVTSTTPIGGLFAQDWTDGGGVADAVTAPSIRYFRTTGDVNGLDLTLTGNPVARWDTLGTAYIGGDLLNATWGIGGSTGRAWVLGTINTCGLTFLEDVRRIFAGAIDNSALALATVDPAGAHATLGYLYLRGVGGNYFTNNSTLDVWTVGRLYFGAESNGTGTVTYNTAGRIWNLPTGVNAVVV
;
A
#
# COMPACT_ATOMS: atom_id res chain seq x y z
N MET A 1 27.18 34.55 -24.49
CA MET A 1 27.28 35.18 -23.16
C MET A 1 26.30 36.30 -22.94
N ARG A 2 25.42 36.51 -23.89
CA ARG A 2 25.56 37.59 -24.84
C ARG A 2 24.15 37.81 -25.34
N VAL A 3 23.75 39.06 -25.53
CA VAL A 3 23.62 39.57 -26.91
C VAL A 3 22.94 38.48 -27.73
N GLY A 4 21.62 38.50 -27.79
CA GLY A 4 20.96 39.39 -28.73
C GLY A 4 21.05 38.79 -30.13
N ARG A 5 20.06 39.15 -30.94
CA ARG A 5 19.98 38.88 -32.39
C ARG A 5 19.62 37.43 -32.70
N PHE A 6 18.69 37.18 -33.60
CA PHE A 6 18.54 37.84 -34.90
C PHE A 6 17.16 38.49 -35.07
N GLN A 7 17.01 39.82 -35.09
CA GLN A 7 17.33 40.83 -36.13
C GLN A 7 16.58 40.63 -37.46
N ARG A 8 15.56 41.47 -37.69
CA ARG A 8 15.53 42.69 -38.56
C ARG A 8 14.86 42.35 -39.91
N GLY A 9 13.85 43.04 -40.40
CA GLY A 9 13.32 44.37 -40.09
C GLY A 9 13.02 45.03 -41.43
N ILE A 10 11.75 45.29 -41.71
CA ILE A 10 11.27 46.19 -42.78
C ILE A 10 10.10 47.00 -42.17
N GLU A 11 10.30 48.33 -42.06
CA GLU A 11 9.35 49.39 -41.65
C GLU A 11 8.54 49.85 -42.89
N GLY A 12 7.31 50.39 -42.90
CA GLY A 12 6.28 50.85 -41.95
C GLY A 12 5.08 51.40 -42.80
N PRO A 13 4.19 52.31 -42.34
CA PRO A 13 3.63 52.56 -41.00
C PRO A 13 2.07 52.61 -40.96
N GLY A 14 1.48 52.50 -39.76
CA GLY A 14 0.17 53.09 -39.44
C GLY A 14 -1.04 52.16 -39.30
N PHE A 15 -1.10 51.38 -38.22
CA PHE A 15 -2.34 50.87 -37.61
C PHE A 15 -2.14 50.88 -36.08
N GLU A 16 -2.88 51.71 -35.36
CA GLU A 16 -3.03 51.57 -33.90
C GLU A 16 -3.89 50.31 -33.66
N ALA A 17 -3.35 49.38 -32.86
CA ALA A 17 -4.05 48.19 -32.45
C ALA A 17 -5.02 48.52 -31.31
N LEU A 18 -6.29 48.14 -31.48
CA LEU A 18 -7.25 47.96 -30.40
C LEU A 18 -6.77 46.78 -29.53
N GLU A 19 -6.13 47.05 -28.41
CA GLU A 19 -5.99 46.07 -27.34
C GLU A 19 -7.36 45.86 -26.68
N SER A 20 -7.87 44.63 -26.72
CA SER A 20 -9.01 44.20 -25.91
C SER A 20 -8.60 44.13 -24.45
N ARG A 21 -8.96 45.14 -23.66
CA ARG A 21 -9.02 45.02 -22.20
C ARG A 21 -10.09 43.97 -21.89
N LEU A 22 -9.72 42.84 -21.28
CA LEU A 22 -10.68 42.00 -20.56
C LEU A 22 -11.30 42.91 -19.48
N LEU A 23 -12.61 43.15 -19.56
CA LEU A 23 -13.35 43.75 -18.45
C LEU A 23 -13.48 42.64 -17.40
N LEU A 24 -12.91 42.80 -16.21
CA LEU A 24 -13.28 41.95 -15.07
C LEU A 24 -14.57 42.53 -14.51
N ALA A 25 -15.65 41.75 -14.41
CA ALA A 25 -16.88 42.15 -13.72
C ALA A 25 -17.26 41.15 -12.62
N ALA A 26 -18.23 41.54 -11.79
CA ALA A 26 -18.85 40.64 -10.83
C ALA A 26 -19.83 39.70 -11.58
N ASP A 27 -20.18 38.57 -10.98
CA ASP A 27 -21.20 37.65 -11.49
C ASP A 27 -21.90 37.06 -10.26
N LEU A 28 -23.11 37.51 -9.95
CA LEU A 28 -23.84 37.18 -8.75
C LEU A 28 -24.79 36.01 -9.01
N THR A 29 -24.82 35.08 -8.07
CA THR A 29 -25.73 33.94 -8.09
C THR A 29 -26.30 33.70 -6.71
N VAL A 30 -27.52 33.17 -6.66
CA VAL A 30 -28.06 32.66 -5.39
C VAL A 30 -27.59 31.22 -5.21
N GLN A 31 -26.98 30.93 -4.07
CA GLN A 31 -26.52 29.58 -3.75
C GLN A 31 -27.73 28.69 -3.42
N VAL A 32 -27.81 27.52 -4.06
CA VAL A 32 -28.93 26.58 -3.88
C VAL A 32 -28.70 25.72 -2.64
N ALA A 33 -29.49 25.96 -1.60
CA ALA A 33 -29.68 25.04 -0.48
C ALA A 33 -31.18 24.68 -0.38
N ALA A 34 -31.66 23.80 -1.26
CA ALA A 34 -33.07 23.41 -1.29
C ALA A 34 -33.46 22.66 0.00
N GLY A 35 -34.27 23.30 0.84
CA GLY A 35 -34.93 22.68 2.00
C GLY A 35 -36.45 22.60 1.79
N THR A 36 -37.08 21.61 2.43
CA THR A 36 -38.53 21.57 2.61
C THR A 36 -38.86 22.22 3.94
N TYR A 37 -39.76 23.21 3.92
CA TYR A 37 -40.27 23.92 5.07
C TYR A 37 -41.74 23.56 5.23
N GLU A 38 -42.19 23.38 6.46
CA GLU A 38 -43.59 23.12 6.78
C GLU A 38 -44.13 24.23 7.68
N SER A 39 -45.39 24.60 7.48
CA SER A 39 -46.01 25.65 8.29
C SER A 39 -47.54 25.57 8.31
N LEU A 40 -48.11 26.13 9.37
CA LEU A 40 -49.54 26.45 9.39
C LEU A 40 -49.80 27.66 8.47
N PRO A 41 -51.00 27.73 7.83
CA PRO A 41 -51.40 28.92 7.09
C PRO A 41 -51.22 30.18 7.93
N THR A 42 -50.60 31.22 7.35
CA THR A 42 -50.30 32.51 8.01
C THR A 42 -49.31 32.48 9.18
N ALA A 43 -48.70 31.33 9.52
CA ALA A 43 -47.67 31.26 10.55
C ALA A 43 -46.32 31.76 10.03
N PRO A 44 -45.45 32.31 10.90
CA PRO A 44 -44.14 32.79 10.48
C PRO A 44 -43.22 31.64 10.08
N VAL A 45 -42.58 31.79 8.92
CA VAL A 45 -41.57 30.90 8.33
C VAL A 45 -40.25 31.67 8.23
N THR A 46 -39.14 31.01 8.54
CA THR A 46 -37.78 31.58 8.46
C THR A 46 -36.96 30.81 7.44
N VAL A 47 -36.36 31.52 6.48
CA VAL A 47 -35.58 30.93 5.39
C VAL A 47 -34.26 31.67 5.24
N ASP A 48 -33.15 30.95 5.20
CA ASP A 48 -31.83 31.52 4.96
C ASP A 48 -31.57 31.62 3.45
N VAL A 49 -31.22 32.81 2.96
CA VAL A 49 -30.94 33.07 1.55
C VAL A 49 -29.49 33.50 1.38
N THR A 50 -28.74 32.72 0.60
CA THR A 50 -27.31 32.93 0.37
C THR A 50 -27.06 33.44 -1.04
N THR A 51 -26.32 34.53 -1.18
CA THR A 51 -25.82 35.04 -2.47
C THR A 51 -24.31 34.88 -2.55
N GLU A 52 -23.80 34.54 -3.73
CA GLU A 52 -22.40 34.28 -4.04
C GLU A 52 -21.98 35.06 -5.29
N ASN A 53 -20.84 35.75 -5.20
CA ASN A 53 -20.20 36.37 -6.36
C ASN A 53 -19.18 35.40 -6.97
N ILE A 54 -19.52 34.78 -8.09
CA ILE A 54 -18.68 33.84 -8.85
C ILE A 54 -17.79 34.54 -9.90
N GLY A 55 -17.93 35.86 -10.06
CA GLY A 55 -17.16 36.66 -11.00
C GLY A 55 -15.76 37.03 -10.51
N ASP A 56 -14.98 37.64 -11.40
CA ASP A 56 -13.56 37.95 -11.15
C ASP A 56 -13.34 39.37 -10.56
N ALA A 57 -14.41 40.14 -10.32
CA ALA A 57 -14.38 41.44 -9.64
C ALA A 57 -15.33 41.51 -8.44
N ALA A 58 -15.10 42.46 -7.52
CA ALA A 58 -16.01 42.70 -6.40
C ALA A 58 -17.33 43.29 -6.90
N ALA A 59 -18.45 42.78 -6.38
CA ALA A 59 -19.79 43.30 -6.62
C ALA A 59 -20.04 44.53 -5.73
N GLU A 60 -20.18 45.69 -6.36
CA GLU A 60 -20.47 46.98 -5.72
C GLU A 60 -21.49 47.72 -6.60
N ALA A 61 -22.43 48.46 -6.00
CA ALA A 61 -23.47 49.16 -6.75
C ALA A 61 -22.88 50.23 -7.69
N ASP A 62 -23.41 50.32 -8.92
CA ASP A 62 -22.88 51.17 -9.99
C ASP A 62 -23.00 52.69 -9.72
N ALA A 63 -23.97 53.09 -8.91
CA ALA A 63 -24.26 54.49 -8.64
C ALA A 63 -23.21 55.16 -7.73
N ASP A 64 -22.65 54.43 -6.76
CA ASP A 64 -21.54 54.83 -5.88
C ASP A 64 -20.80 53.60 -5.31
N PRO A 65 -19.76 53.09 -5.99
CA PRO A 65 -19.08 51.84 -5.62
C PRO A 65 -18.49 51.87 -4.21
N GLY A 66 -18.86 50.88 -3.39
CA GLY A 66 -18.35 50.68 -2.03
C GLY A 66 -19.10 51.45 -0.92
N ALA A 67 -20.21 52.12 -1.24
CA ALA A 67 -21.00 52.90 -0.27
C ALA A 67 -22.50 52.59 -0.25
N GLU A 68 -23.12 52.29 -1.40
CA GLU A 68 -24.55 51.98 -1.49
C GLU A 68 -24.81 50.46 -1.57
N PRO A 69 -25.83 49.93 -0.87
CA PRO A 69 -26.20 48.53 -0.96
C PRO A 69 -27.00 48.17 -2.22
N TRP A 70 -26.96 46.89 -2.59
CA TRP A 70 -27.83 46.24 -3.58
C TRP A 70 -28.70 45.16 -2.91
N THR A 71 -29.82 44.80 -3.54
CA THR A 71 -30.90 44.04 -2.90
C THR A 71 -30.86 42.53 -3.22
N VAL A 72 -30.93 41.68 -2.21
CA VAL A 72 -31.31 40.27 -2.34
C VAL A 72 -32.75 40.09 -1.88
N SER A 73 -33.57 39.37 -2.64
CA SER A 73 -34.97 39.15 -2.34
C SER A 73 -35.37 37.67 -2.30
N LEU A 74 -36.34 37.35 -1.44
CA LEU A 74 -36.99 36.04 -1.37
C LEU A 74 -38.42 36.16 -1.88
N TRP A 75 -38.82 35.22 -2.72
CA TRP A 75 -40.13 35.18 -3.36
C TRP A 75 -40.78 33.82 -3.14
N VAL A 76 -42.11 33.85 -3.00
CA VAL A 76 -42.96 32.66 -2.93
C VAL A 76 -43.76 32.56 -4.23
N SER A 77 -43.73 31.37 -4.84
CA SER A 77 -44.46 31.02 -6.05
C SER A 77 -45.34 29.79 -5.84
N THR A 78 -46.43 29.68 -6.59
CA THR A 78 -47.31 28.50 -6.62
C THR A 78 -46.81 27.41 -7.57
N ASP A 79 -45.78 27.69 -8.36
CA ASP A 79 -45.18 26.71 -9.26
C ASP A 79 -43.64 26.85 -9.28
N ALA A 80 -42.98 26.10 -10.14
CA ALA A 80 -41.52 26.06 -10.22
C ALA A 80 -40.93 27.03 -11.25
N VAL A 81 -41.67 28.07 -11.68
CA VAL A 81 -41.20 29.10 -12.61
C VAL A 81 -41.20 30.46 -11.91
N PHE A 82 -40.07 31.15 -11.96
CA PHE A 82 -39.97 32.48 -11.36
C PHE A 82 -40.53 33.57 -12.29
N GLU A 83 -41.55 34.26 -11.82
CA GLU A 83 -42.29 35.30 -12.53
C GLU A 83 -42.57 36.49 -11.61
N PRO A 84 -41.74 37.55 -11.60
CA PRO A 84 -41.85 38.65 -10.63
C PRO A 84 -43.14 39.49 -10.75
N GLY A 85 -43.97 39.25 -11.78
CA GLY A 85 -45.28 39.87 -11.94
C GLY A 85 -46.44 39.11 -11.29
N THR A 86 -46.24 37.84 -10.96
CA THR A 86 -47.25 36.92 -10.38
C THR A 86 -46.80 36.33 -9.05
N ASP A 87 -45.50 36.11 -8.88
CA ASP A 87 -44.90 35.69 -7.63
C ASP A 87 -44.89 36.81 -6.60
N THR A 88 -44.88 36.44 -5.34
CA THR A 88 -44.94 37.38 -4.23
C THR A 88 -43.57 37.51 -3.57
N ASN A 89 -43.00 38.71 -3.59
CA ASN A 89 -41.83 39.03 -2.76
C ASN A 89 -42.25 39.02 -1.29
N VAL A 90 -41.59 38.19 -0.49
CA VAL A 90 -41.91 38.00 0.93
C VAL A 90 -40.87 38.60 1.87
N GLY A 91 -39.73 39.05 1.35
CA GLY A 91 -38.74 39.80 2.11
C GLY A 91 -37.43 40.01 1.37
N ASN A 92 -36.64 40.93 1.88
CA ASN A 92 -35.39 41.37 1.28
C ASN A 92 -34.32 41.57 2.35
N TYR A 93 -33.05 41.49 1.95
CA TYR A 93 -31.92 42.02 2.70
C TYR A 93 -30.93 42.71 1.75
N GLU A 94 -30.06 43.55 2.32
CA GLU A 94 -29.18 44.45 1.57
C GLU A 94 -27.71 44.03 1.72
N VAL A 95 -26.95 44.07 0.63
CA VAL A 95 -25.51 43.75 0.58
C VAL A 95 -24.75 44.96 0.03
N VAL A 96 -23.71 45.43 0.73
CA VAL A 96 -22.96 46.65 0.33
C VAL A 96 -21.81 46.33 -0.62
N THR A 97 -21.00 45.32 -0.29
CA THR A 97 -19.89 44.86 -1.13
C THR A 97 -19.72 43.36 -0.99
N LEU A 98 -19.53 42.64 -2.08
CA LEU A 98 -19.22 41.20 -2.05
C LEU A 98 -17.99 40.91 -2.94
N GLY A 99 -16.89 40.51 -2.32
CA GLY A 99 -15.64 40.23 -3.04
C GLY A 99 -15.77 39.08 -4.05
N ALA A 100 -14.89 39.05 -5.05
CA ALA A 100 -14.82 37.94 -6.02
C ALA A 100 -14.62 36.59 -5.30
N GLY A 101 -15.46 35.60 -5.62
CA GLY A 101 -15.48 34.28 -4.98
C GLY A 101 -16.02 34.23 -3.55
N ALA A 102 -16.65 35.31 -3.06
CA ALA A 102 -17.22 35.36 -1.71
C ALA A 102 -18.75 35.16 -1.74
N ASN A 103 -19.30 34.66 -0.63
CA ASN A 103 -20.73 34.57 -0.40
C ASN A 103 -21.15 35.25 0.92
N THR A 104 -22.43 35.56 1.03
CA THR A 104 -23.07 36.05 2.25
C THR A 104 -24.46 35.44 2.38
N THR A 105 -24.89 35.22 3.62
CA THR A 105 -26.20 34.62 3.95
C THR A 105 -26.90 35.52 4.95
N ASP A 106 -28.21 35.73 4.76
CA ASP A 106 -29.08 36.33 5.78
C ASP A 106 -30.43 35.60 5.85
N THR A 107 -31.11 35.74 6.99
CA THR A 107 -32.38 35.06 7.27
C THR A 107 -33.56 35.98 6.95
N VAL A 108 -34.44 35.54 6.05
CA VAL A 108 -35.71 36.21 5.75
C VAL A 108 -36.84 35.53 6.54
N THR A 109 -37.61 36.32 7.30
CA THR A 109 -38.80 35.84 8.02
C THR A 109 -40.07 36.42 7.40
N PHE A 110 -41.04 35.57 7.08
CA PHE A 110 -42.31 35.96 6.46
C PHE A 110 -43.47 35.09 6.95
N ASP A 111 -44.71 35.57 6.81
CA ASP A 111 -45.90 34.75 7.13
C ASP A 111 -46.25 33.84 5.94
N ALA A 112 -46.44 32.55 6.20
CA ALA A 112 -46.81 31.56 5.19
C ALA A 112 -48.10 31.95 4.45
N PRO A 113 -48.27 31.53 3.17
CA PRO A 113 -49.52 31.71 2.44
C PRO A 113 -50.75 31.28 3.24
N ALA A 114 -51.85 32.01 3.07
CA ALA A 114 -53.11 31.69 3.77
C ALA A 114 -53.83 30.47 3.17
N ALA A 115 -53.52 30.12 1.91
CA ALA A 115 -54.05 28.93 1.28
C ALA A 115 -53.11 27.74 1.58
N PRO A 116 -53.63 26.56 1.93
CA PRO A 116 -52.85 25.33 1.93
C PRO A 116 -52.31 25.01 0.54
N GLY A 117 -51.18 24.31 0.50
CA GLY A 117 -50.55 23.86 -0.74
C GLY A 117 -49.03 23.79 -0.64
N SER A 118 -48.42 23.29 -1.71
CA SER A 118 -46.98 23.30 -1.91
C SER A 118 -46.57 24.54 -2.71
N TYR A 119 -45.65 25.32 -2.16
CA TYR A 119 -45.13 26.55 -2.74
C TYR A 119 -43.64 26.45 -3.00
N THR A 120 -43.17 27.01 -4.12
CA THR A 120 -41.73 27.10 -4.41
C THR A 120 -41.18 28.42 -3.89
N LEU A 121 -39.99 28.37 -3.27
CA LEU A 121 -39.28 29.55 -2.80
C LEU A 121 -38.15 29.89 -3.77
N PHE A 122 -38.09 31.14 -4.22
CA PHE A 122 -37.04 31.66 -5.11
C PHE A 122 -36.22 32.74 -4.42
N GLY A 123 -34.90 32.59 -4.43
CA GLY A 123 -34.00 33.68 -4.12
C GLY A 123 -33.62 34.43 -5.41
N PHE A 124 -33.59 35.76 -5.34
CA PHE A 124 -33.14 36.62 -6.43
C PHE A 124 -32.13 37.64 -5.90
N THR A 125 -30.87 37.49 -6.30
CA THR A 125 -29.77 38.42 -5.98
C THR A 125 -29.74 39.60 -6.95
N ASP A 126 -29.29 40.76 -6.49
CA ASP A 126 -29.31 42.03 -7.25
C ASP A 126 -30.66 42.30 -7.96
N SER A 127 -31.76 42.11 -7.24
CA SER A 127 -33.09 42.08 -7.85
C SER A 127 -33.55 43.40 -8.48
N ASP A 128 -32.88 44.51 -8.13
CA ASP A 128 -33.14 45.85 -8.66
C ASP A 128 -32.06 46.29 -9.68
N THR A 129 -31.15 45.37 -10.09
CA THR A 129 -30.13 45.52 -11.14
C THR A 129 -29.14 46.66 -10.86
N GLU A 130 -28.66 46.78 -9.62
CA GLU A 130 -27.74 47.84 -9.22
C GLU A 130 -26.26 47.52 -9.43
N VAL A 131 -25.89 46.26 -9.64
CA VAL A 131 -24.51 45.84 -9.91
C VAL A 131 -24.39 45.48 -11.39
N THR A 132 -23.42 46.06 -12.11
CA THR A 132 -23.13 45.56 -13.47
C THR A 132 -22.44 44.20 -13.37
N GLU A 133 -23.07 43.17 -13.96
CA GLU A 133 -22.57 41.81 -13.92
C GLU A 133 -22.10 41.28 -15.28
N ASP A 134 -21.26 40.24 -15.26
CA ASP A 134 -20.86 39.50 -16.46
C ASP A 134 -22.03 38.70 -17.05
N ASN A 135 -22.98 38.28 -16.21
CA ASN A 135 -24.19 37.58 -16.60
C ASN A 135 -25.37 37.99 -15.72
N GLU A 136 -26.30 38.76 -16.29
CA GLU A 136 -27.54 39.17 -15.60
C GLU A 136 -28.61 38.05 -15.56
N GLY A 137 -28.29 36.86 -16.11
CA GLY A 137 -29.25 35.79 -16.36
C GLY A 137 -29.31 34.70 -15.30
N ASN A 138 -28.39 34.69 -14.32
CA ASN A 138 -28.20 33.63 -13.32
C ASN A 138 -28.46 34.10 -11.88
N ASN A 139 -29.09 35.27 -11.74
CA ASN A 139 -29.30 35.90 -10.45
C ASN A 139 -30.49 35.31 -9.67
N THR A 140 -31.24 34.37 -10.25
CA THR A 140 -32.41 33.75 -9.63
C THR A 140 -32.25 32.24 -9.51
N ALA A 141 -32.59 31.68 -8.36
CA ALA A 141 -32.61 30.24 -8.14
C ALA A 141 -33.72 29.80 -7.17
N ILE A 142 -34.16 28.54 -7.28
CA ILE A 142 -35.02 27.91 -6.27
C ILE A 142 -34.20 27.66 -5.01
N VAL A 143 -34.68 28.14 -3.86
CA VAL A 143 -34.04 28.01 -2.55
C VAL A 143 -34.80 27.07 -1.61
N GLY A 144 -35.98 26.59 -1.98
CA GLY A 144 -36.70 25.58 -1.21
C GLY A 144 -38.15 25.38 -1.65
N THR A 145 -38.84 24.51 -0.92
CA THR A 145 -40.28 24.26 -1.04
C THR A 145 -40.94 24.50 0.32
N LEU A 146 -42.05 25.21 0.36
CA LEU A 146 -42.85 25.44 1.55
C LEU A 146 -44.17 24.69 1.41
N LEU A 147 -44.41 23.71 2.27
CA LEU A 147 -45.68 23.00 2.40
C LEU A 147 -46.52 23.69 3.48
N VAL A 148 -47.76 24.03 3.13
CA VAL A 148 -48.70 24.72 4.02
C VAL A 148 -49.95 23.86 4.17
N GLY A 149 -50.32 23.48 5.38
CA GLY A 149 -51.52 22.65 5.64
C GLY A 149 -51.21 21.22 6.12
N SER A 150 -52.23 20.36 6.10
CA SER A 150 -52.13 18.92 6.43
C SER A 150 -51.65 18.09 5.23
N ASP A 151 -51.20 16.86 5.49
CA ASP A 151 -50.74 15.89 4.47
C ASP A 151 -51.06 14.46 4.91
N LEU A 152 -52.15 13.87 4.42
CA LEU A 152 -52.63 12.56 4.82
C LEU A 152 -52.04 11.44 3.97
N THR A 153 -51.64 10.37 4.63
CA THR A 153 -51.18 9.14 4.00
C THR A 153 -51.63 7.91 4.78
N VAL A 154 -51.41 6.72 4.20
CA VAL A 154 -51.58 5.44 4.88
C VAL A 154 -50.22 4.79 5.07
N GLN A 155 -49.97 4.25 6.26
CA GLN A 155 -48.75 3.49 6.52
C GLN A 155 -48.78 2.15 5.78
N ALA A 156 -47.80 1.94 4.88
CA ALA A 156 -47.64 0.69 4.16
C ALA A 156 -47.37 -0.50 5.11
N ALA A 157 -47.87 -1.68 4.74
CA ALA A 157 -47.62 -2.94 5.43
C ALA A 157 -47.39 -4.08 4.43
N ALA A 158 -46.80 -5.19 4.89
CA ALA A 158 -46.52 -6.38 4.07
C ALA A 158 -47.08 -7.64 4.74
N GLY A 159 -48.38 -7.61 5.06
CA GLY A 159 -49.06 -8.78 5.62
C GLY A 159 -49.41 -9.82 4.55
N THR A 160 -49.47 -11.09 4.93
CA THR A 160 -50.13 -12.14 4.14
C THR A 160 -51.38 -12.57 4.90
N TYR A 161 -52.53 -12.50 4.25
CA TYR A 161 -53.83 -12.85 4.78
C TYR A 161 -54.38 -14.04 4.00
N GLU A 162 -55.00 -14.98 4.70
CA GLU A 162 -55.61 -16.16 4.09
C GLU A 162 -57.03 -16.32 4.59
N ALA A 163 -57.96 -16.61 3.67
CA ALA A 163 -59.36 -16.79 4.04
C ALA A 163 -60.13 -17.64 3.04
N LEU A 164 -61.11 -18.38 3.54
CA LEU A 164 -62.14 -18.98 2.70
C LEU A 164 -62.94 -17.88 2.00
N SER A 165 -63.36 -18.14 0.75
CA SER A 165 -64.30 -17.24 0.08
C SER A 165 -65.55 -17.01 0.93
N GLY A 166 -65.89 -15.75 1.18
CA GLY A 166 -67.00 -15.36 2.04
C GLY A 166 -66.71 -15.31 3.55
N ALA A 167 -65.51 -15.72 4.00
CA ALA A 167 -65.12 -15.60 5.41
C ALA A 167 -64.71 -14.17 5.76
N VAL A 168 -64.81 -13.82 7.05
CA VAL A 168 -64.45 -12.48 7.53
C VAL A 168 -62.94 -12.38 7.73
N VAL A 169 -62.32 -11.40 7.06
CA VAL A 169 -60.91 -11.02 7.18
C VAL A 169 -60.82 -9.66 7.85
N GLY A 170 -59.93 -9.51 8.83
CA GLY A 170 -59.68 -8.25 9.52
C GLY A 170 -58.30 -7.69 9.18
N VAL A 171 -58.26 -6.47 8.64
CA VAL A 171 -57.01 -5.78 8.24
C VAL A 171 -56.92 -4.45 9.01
N SER A 172 -55.78 -4.19 9.64
CA SER A 172 -55.53 -2.91 10.31
C SER A 172 -55.08 -1.86 9.29
N VAL A 173 -55.78 -0.72 9.24
CA VAL A 173 -55.44 0.40 8.35
C VAL A 173 -55.08 1.62 9.19
N THR A 174 -53.83 2.06 9.08
CA THR A 174 -53.30 3.20 9.83
C THR A 174 -53.13 4.42 8.91
N ALA A 175 -53.89 5.48 9.16
CA ALA A 175 -53.71 6.78 8.50
C ALA A 175 -52.81 7.69 9.34
N GLU A 176 -52.01 8.53 8.68
CA GLU A 176 -51.05 9.45 9.30
C GLU A 176 -51.14 10.82 8.63
N ASN A 177 -51.04 11.88 9.41
CA ASN A 177 -50.93 13.25 8.91
C ASN A 177 -49.48 13.71 9.04
N LEU A 178 -48.75 13.81 7.93
CA LEU A 178 -47.36 14.23 7.86
C LEU A 178 -47.18 15.75 8.01
N GLY A 179 -48.19 16.54 7.66
CA GLY A 179 -48.13 18.00 7.73
C GLY A 179 -48.34 18.55 9.15
N ASP A 180 -48.09 19.84 9.33
CA ASP A 180 -48.16 20.51 10.64
C ASP A 180 -49.58 20.95 11.04
N ALA A 181 -50.51 21.08 10.08
CA ALA A 181 -51.89 21.46 10.37
C ALA A 181 -52.76 20.25 10.74
N SER A 182 -53.77 20.46 11.60
CA SER A 182 -54.79 19.43 11.82
C SER A 182 -55.57 19.18 10.52
N ALA A 183 -55.66 17.91 10.11
CA ALA A 183 -56.55 17.48 9.04
C ALA A 183 -58.00 17.47 9.55
N GLU A 184 -58.80 18.41 9.02
CA GLU A 184 -60.21 18.61 9.32
C GLU A 184 -60.94 18.94 8.01
N THR A 185 -62.23 18.63 7.90
CA THR A 185 -62.93 18.84 6.62
C THR A 185 -63.11 20.33 6.28
N ASP A 186 -63.08 20.65 5.00
CA ASP A 186 -63.16 22.03 4.50
C ASP A 186 -64.50 22.72 4.81
N LEU A 187 -65.58 21.93 4.91
CA LEU A 187 -66.94 22.43 5.05
C LEU A 187 -67.38 22.66 6.51
N ASP A 188 -66.85 21.90 7.47
CA ASP A 188 -67.18 22.03 8.90
C ASP A 188 -65.99 21.65 9.82
N PRO A 189 -64.94 22.49 9.87
CA PRO A 189 -63.73 22.20 10.66
C PRO A 189 -64.02 21.92 12.14
N GLY A 190 -63.39 20.89 12.68
CA GLY A 190 -63.51 20.45 14.07
C GLY A 190 -64.79 19.66 14.41
N VAL A 191 -65.67 19.43 13.42
CA VAL A 191 -66.95 18.70 13.61
C VAL A 191 -67.23 17.69 12.49
N GLY A 192 -66.88 18.01 11.24
CA GLY A 192 -67.01 17.11 10.09
C GLY A 192 -66.09 15.89 10.18
N GLN A 193 -66.42 14.84 9.43
CA GLN A 193 -65.66 13.59 9.36
C GLN A 193 -65.17 13.36 7.94
N TRP A 194 -63.97 12.81 7.80
CA TRP A 194 -63.36 12.34 6.55
C TRP A 194 -63.03 10.85 6.63
N THR A 195 -62.96 10.19 5.47
CA THR A 195 -62.99 8.73 5.37
C THR A 195 -61.61 8.12 5.16
N VAL A 196 -61.27 7.07 5.92
CA VAL A 196 -60.15 6.15 5.60
C VAL A 196 -60.73 4.81 5.17
N SER A 197 -60.33 4.31 3.99
CA SER A 197 -60.90 3.10 3.40
C SER A 197 -59.88 1.99 3.11
N LEU A 198 -60.35 0.75 3.07
CA LEU A 198 -59.63 -0.45 2.66
C LEU A 198 -60.17 -0.94 1.33
N TRP A 199 -59.26 -1.32 0.44
CA TRP A 199 -59.55 -1.75 -0.92
C TRP A 199 -58.88 -3.08 -1.24
N VAL A 200 -59.58 -3.90 -2.02
CA VAL A 200 -59.07 -5.16 -2.58
C VAL A 200 -58.85 -4.96 -4.07
N SER A 201 -57.65 -5.29 -4.55
CA SER A 201 -57.23 -5.22 -5.94
C SER A 201 -56.78 -6.59 -6.47
N THR A 202 -56.90 -6.80 -7.78
CA THR A 202 -56.36 -7.97 -8.47
C THR A 202 -54.92 -7.78 -8.96
N ASP A 203 -54.36 -6.58 -8.81
CA ASP A 203 -52.98 -6.29 -9.18
C ASP A 203 -52.29 -5.38 -8.15
N ALA A 204 -51.03 -5.04 -8.42
CA ALA A 204 -50.17 -4.29 -7.50
C ALA A 204 -50.29 -2.76 -7.64
N VAL A 205 -51.28 -2.25 -8.38
CA VAL A 205 -51.50 -0.81 -8.59
C VAL A 205 -52.85 -0.43 -8.00
N PHE A 206 -52.85 0.58 -7.12
CA PHE A 206 -54.09 1.13 -6.61
C PHE A 206 -54.81 1.97 -7.68
N ASP A 207 -56.05 1.62 -7.98
CA ASP A 207 -56.95 2.38 -8.85
C ASP A 207 -58.38 2.35 -8.26
N SER A 208 -58.80 3.46 -7.68
CA SER A 208 -60.14 3.61 -7.05
C SER A 208 -61.31 3.45 -8.03
N GLY A 209 -61.06 3.44 -9.34
CA GLY A 209 -62.04 3.15 -10.39
C GLY A 209 -62.21 1.66 -10.71
N THR A 210 -61.21 0.82 -10.45
CA THR A 210 -61.24 -0.63 -10.74
C THR A 210 -61.18 -1.51 -9.49
N ASP A 211 -60.57 -1.02 -8.43
CA ASP A 211 -60.45 -1.73 -7.15
C ASP A 211 -61.76 -1.66 -6.38
N THR A 212 -61.95 -2.60 -5.46
CA THR A 212 -63.18 -2.70 -4.66
C THR A 212 -62.95 -2.21 -3.25
N ASN A 213 -63.62 -1.13 -2.85
CA ASN A 213 -63.70 -0.71 -1.44
C ASN A 213 -64.48 -1.76 -0.63
N VAL A 214 -63.83 -2.30 0.40
CA VAL A 214 -64.39 -3.36 1.25
C VAL A 214 -64.77 -2.90 2.65
N GLY A 215 -64.47 -1.66 3.00
CA GLY A 215 -64.86 -1.02 4.24
C GLY A 215 -64.07 0.26 4.53
N SER A 216 -64.53 1.01 5.53
CA SER A 216 -63.92 2.28 5.93
C SER A 216 -64.15 2.58 7.41
N TYR A 217 -63.43 3.59 7.92
CA TYR A 217 -63.70 4.25 9.19
C TYR A 217 -63.59 5.77 9.05
N GLU A 218 -64.19 6.49 9.99
CA GLU A 218 -64.35 7.95 9.95
C GLU A 218 -63.42 8.64 10.94
N VAL A 219 -62.82 9.75 10.52
CA VAL A 219 -61.91 10.57 11.34
C VAL A 219 -62.43 12.01 11.40
N THR A 220 -62.59 12.56 12.60
CA THR A 220 -63.08 13.95 12.77
C THR A 220 -61.95 14.96 12.67
N THR A 221 -60.86 14.72 13.41
CA THR A 221 -59.65 15.55 13.37
C THR A 221 -58.41 14.67 13.54
N LEU A 222 -57.35 14.95 12.78
CA LEU A 222 -56.05 14.33 12.97
C LEU A 222 -54.98 15.42 13.05
N ALA A 223 -54.43 15.64 14.24
CA ALA A 223 -53.40 16.65 14.46
C ALA A 223 -52.17 16.40 13.58
N GLY A 224 -51.42 17.45 13.27
CA GLY A 224 -50.17 17.33 12.52
C GLY A 224 -49.18 16.38 13.22
N GLY A 225 -48.56 15.49 12.45
CA GLY A 225 -47.67 14.43 12.93
C GLY A 225 -48.35 13.29 13.69
N ALA A 226 -49.69 13.20 13.70
CA ALA A 226 -50.43 12.15 14.41
C ALA A 226 -50.90 11.02 13.50
N THR A 227 -51.14 9.85 14.10
CA THR A 227 -51.66 8.65 13.44
C THR A 227 -52.98 8.19 14.05
N THR A 228 -53.83 7.54 13.25
CA THR A 228 -55.02 6.81 13.70
C THR A 228 -55.09 5.44 13.01
N ALA A 229 -55.63 4.43 13.68
CA ALA A 229 -55.69 3.07 13.15
C ALA A 229 -56.97 2.34 13.57
N GLU A 230 -57.58 1.62 12.63
CA GLU A 230 -58.73 0.74 12.90
C GLU A 230 -58.64 -0.56 12.11
N VAL A 231 -59.22 -1.63 12.65
CA VAL A 231 -59.32 -2.93 11.97
C VAL A 231 -60.62 -2.99 11.16
N ILE A 232 -60.50 -2.93 9.84
CA ILE A 232 -61.61 -3.07 8.91
C ILE A 232 -61.85 -4.58 8.67
N ASN A 233 -63.07 -5.03 8.98
CA ASN A 233 -63.47 -6.42 8.77
C ASN A 233 -64.34 -6.52 7.51
N PHE A 234 -63.97 -7.38 6.57
CA PHE A 234 -64.70 -7.59 5.31
C PHE A 234 -64.84 -9.07 4.96
N SER A 235 -65.77 -9.38 4.07
CA SER A 235 -65.95 -10.74 3.54
C SER A 235 -64.97 -10.97 2.39
N ALA A 236 -64.11 -11.99 2.49
CA ALA A 236 -63.15 -12.34 1.46
C ALA A 236 -63.85 -12.59 0.09
N PRO A 237 -63.21 -12.17 -1.03
CA PRO A 237 -63.74 -12.30 -2.38
C PRO A 237 -63.83 -13.77 -2.85
N ALA A 238 -64.07 -14.00 -4.15
CA ALA A 238 -63.97 -15.32 -4.75
C ALA A 238 -62.53 -15.86 -4.66
N ALA A 239 -62.34 -17.12 -5.01
CA ALA A 239 -61.00 -17.70 -4.98
C ALA A 239 -60.02 -16.94 -5.91
N GLY A 240 -58.78 -16.76 -5.45
CA GLY A 240 -57.72 -16.05 -6.15
C GLY A 240 -56.76 -15.30 -5.21
N ALA A 241 -55.71 -14.75 -5.81
CA ALA A 241 -54.73 -13.90 -5.14
C ALA A 241 -55.04 -12.41 -5.36
N TYR A 242 -55.08 -11.64 -4.26
CA TYR A 242 -55.45 -10.23 -4.25
C TYR A 242 -54.42 -9.39 -3.50
N LYS A 243 -54.40 -8.08 -3.78
CA LYS A 243 -53.65 -7.07 -3.04
C LYS A 243 -54.58 -6.22 -2.19
N LEU A 244 -54.12 -5.78 -1.02
CA LEU A 244 -54.87 -4.95 -0.09
C LEU A 244 -54.27 -3.54 -0.03
N PHE A 245 -55.06 -2.50 -0.25
CA PHE A 245 -54.64 -1.10 -0.19
C PHE A 245 -55.44 -0.31 0.83
N GLY A 246 -54.79 0.58 1.59
CA GLY A 246 -55.48 1.60 2.37
C GLY A 246 -55.44 2.95 1.65
N PHE A 247 -56.49 3.76 1.82
CA PHE A 247 -56.62 5.10 1.22
C PHE A 247 -57.18 6.08 2.26
N ALA A 248 -56.40 7.09 2.65
CA ALA A 248 -56.79 8.18 3.53
C ALA A 248 -57.54 9.29 2.76
N ASP A 249 -58.46 9.96 3.43
CA ASP A 249 -59.37 10.97 2.84
C ASP A 249 -59.99 10.52 1.50
N SER A 250 -60.52 9.30 1.46
CA SER A 250 -60.90 8.67 0.19
C SER A 250 -62.07 9.35 -0.55
N ASP A 251 -62.80 10.23 0.13
CA ASP A 251 -63.88 11.02 -0.44
C ASP A 251 -63.46 12.50 -0.72
N GLY A 252 -62.23 12.89 -0.35
CA GLY A 252 -61.60 14.17 -0.69
C GLY A 252 -62.20 15.37 0.05
N GLU A 253 -62.46 15.24 1.35
CA GLU A 253 -63.07 16.30 2.17
C GLU A 253 -62.06 17.21 2.89
N VAL A 254 -60.79 16.85 2.92
CA VAL A 254 -59.72 17.62 3.54
C VAL A 254 -58.84 18.21 2.43
N THR A 255 -58.77 19.53 2.31
CA THR A 255 -57.76 20.11 1.40
C THR A 255 -56.37 19.93 1.99
N GLU A 256 -55.49 19.26 1.23
CA GLU A 256 -54.16 18.90 1.69
C GLU A 256 -53.05 19.65 0.95
N ASN A 257 -51.82 19.57 1.45
CA ASN A 257 -50.66 20.05 0.72
C ASN A 257 -50.23 19.08 -0.40
N SER A 258 -50.68 17.82 -0.32
CA SER A 258 -50.46 16.76 -1.30
C SER A 258 -51.66 15.81 -1.36
N GLU A 259 -52.25 15.66 -2.55
CA GLU A 259 -53.43 14.81 -2.80
C GLU A 259 -53.06 13.45 -3.44
N VAL A 260 -51.76 13.19 -3.61
CA VAL A 260 -51.26 12.10 -4.47
C VAL A 260 -50.63 10.94 -3.70
N ASN A 261 -50.46 11.08 -2.38
CA ASN A 261 -49.77 10.14 -1.49
C ASN A 261 -50.71 9.49 -0.46
N ASN A 262 -52.01 9.62 -0.65
CA ASN A 262 -53.02 9.19 0.31
C ASN A 262 -53.23 7.68 0.36
N SER A 263 -52.65 6.90 -0.57
CA SER A 263 -52.85 5.45 -0.67
C SER A 263 -51.56 4.63 -0.54
N ALA A 264 -51.66 3.44 0.06
CA ALA A 264 -50.52 2.54 0.27
C ALA A 264 -50.91 1.06 0.27
N LEU A 265 -49.99 0.18 -0.15
CA LEU A 265 -50.14 -1.29 -0.09
C LEU A 265 -49.99 -1.79 1.36
N LEU A 266 -50.90 -2.66 1.77
CA LEU A 266 -50.97 -3.24 3.13
C LEU A 266 -50.62 -4.74 3.18
N GLY A 267 -50.70 -5.44 2.04
CA GLY A 267 -50.37 -6.87 1.97
C GLY A 267 -51.12 -7.64 0.90
N ASP A 268 -50.96 -8.96 0.94
CA ASP A 268 -51.54 -9.93 0.02
C ASP A 268 -52.68 -10.70 0.70
N LEU A 269 -53.73 -11.02 -0.05
CA LEU A 269 -54.84 -11.86 0.38
C LEU A 269 -54.96 -13.07 -0.56
N LEU A 270 -54.75 -14.27 -0.03
CA LEU A 270 -54.94 -15.54 -0.72
C LEU A 270 -56.27 -16.18 -0.31
N VAL A 271 -57.04 -16.61 -1.30
CA VAL A 271 -58.38 -17.18 -1.10
C VAL A 271 -58.49 -18.46 -1.94
N GLY A 272 -58.31 -19.64 -1.35
CA GLY A 272 -58.36 -20.89 -2.12
C GLY A 272 -57.57 -22.05 -1.51
N ILE A 273 -57.22 -23.02 -2.36
CA ILE A 273 -56.48 -24.26 -2.05
C ILE A 273 -55.03 -24.07 -2.52
N ASP A 274 -54.05 -24.58 -1.78
CA ASP A 274 -52.64 -24.55 -2.18
C ASP A 274 -51.94 -25.79 -1.59
N LEU A 275 -51.45 -26.71 -2.43
CA LEU A 275 -50.90 -28.02 -2.05
C LEU A 275 -49.39 -28.09 -2.27
N GLU A 276 -48.65 -28.23 -1.17
CA GLU A 276 -47.21 -28.31 -1.18
C GLU A 276 -46.72 -29.67 -0.66
N ILE A 277 -45.68 -30.25 -1.29
CA ILE A 277 -44.99 -31.41 -0.73
C ILE A 277 -44.01 -30.95 0.33
N GLN A 278 -44.12 -31.49 1.54
CA GLN A 278 -43.12 -31.26 2.57
C GLN A 278 -41.84 -31.99 2.21
N GLY A 279 -40.83 -31.23 1.78
CA GLY A 279 -39.50 -31.74 1.48
C GLY A 279 -38.89 -32.51 2.65
N ALA A 280 -38.14 -33.56 2.34
CA ALA A 280 -37.46 -34.40 3.32
C ALA A 280 -36.00 -34.66 2.89
N ALA A 281 -35.10 -34.83 3.86
CA ALA A 281 -33.70 -35.19 3.61
C ALA A 281 -33.46 -36.68 3.92
N GLY A 282 -34.28 -37.56 3.33
CA GLY A 282 -34.15 -39.00 3.51
C GLY A 282 -32.86 -39.55 2.89
N ALA A 283 -32.30 -40.60 3.48
CA ALA A 283 -31.21 -41.37 2.91
C ALA A 283 -31.65 -42.83 2.81
N TYR A 284 -32.04 -43.25 1.61
CA TYR A 284 -32.58 -44.57 1.31
C TYR A 284 -31.50 -45.44 0.68
N GLN A 285 -31.50 -46.72 1.05
CA GLN A 285 -30.45 -47.67 0.68
C GLN A 285 -31.07 -49.03 0.39
N ALA A 286 -30.75 -49.61 -0.76
CA ALA A 286 -31.36 -50.88 -1.18
C ALA A 286 -30.45 -51.70 -2.08
N ALA A 287 -30.71 -53.01 -2.14
CA ALA A 287 -30.27 -53.82 -3.27
C ALA A 287 -31.23 -53.61 -4.45
N ALA A 288 -30.74 -53.75 -5.68
CA ALA A 288 -31.59 -53.65 -6.87
C ALA A 288 -32.79 -54.62 -6.78
N GLY A 289 -33.99 -54.10 -7.03
CA GLY A 289 -35.26 -54.82 -6.93
C GLY A 289 -35.79 -55.06 -5.51
N ALA A 290 -35.06 -54.68 -4.44
CA ALA A 290 -35.58 -54.72 -3.08
C ALA A 290 -36.68 -53.66 -2.87
N ASN A 291 -37.58 -53.88 -1.92
CA ASN A 291 -38.62 -52.92 -1.60
C ASN A 291 -38.04 -51.73 -0.84
N VAL A 292 -38.38 -50.51 -1.26
CA VAL A 292 -38.07 -49.24 -0.62
C VAL A 292 -39.38 -48.60 -0.20
N ASP A 293 -39.45 -48.16 1.05
CA ASP A 293 -40.62 -47.52 1.65
C ASP A 293 -40.28 -46.05 1.93
N VAL A 294 -41.04 -45.13 1.34
CA VAL A 294 -40.83 -43.68 1.44
C VAL A 294 -42.10 -43.03 1.96
N ASP A 295 -41.99 -42.26 3.04
CA ASP A 295 -43.11 -41.47 3.55
C ASP A 295 -43.19 -40.16 2.76
N VAL A 296 -44.33 -39.92 2.11
CA VAL A 296 -44.59 -38.72 1.31
C VAL A 296 -45.67 -37.91 2.00
N THR A 297 -45.36 -36.66 2.34
CA THR A 297 -46.28 -35.75 3.04
C THR A 297 -46.67 -34.60 2.15
N VAL A 298 -47.97 -34.39 1.97
CA VAL A 298 -48.55 -33.20 1.33
C VAL A 298 -49.21 -32.33 2.40
N GLU A 299 -49.06 -31.02 2.28
CA GLU A 299 -49.74 -30.01 3.09
C GLU A 299 -50.65 -29.19 2.19
N ASN A 300 -51.87 -28.90 2.66
CA ASN A 300 -52.68 -27.85 2.04
C ASN A 300 -52.41 -26.56 2.81
N THR A 301 -51.50 -25.72 2.33
CA THR A 301 -51.18 -24.39 2.87
C THR A 301 -52.32 -23.40 2.64
N GLY A 302 -53.20 -23.67 1.68
CA GLY A 302 -54.40 -22.89 1.43
C GLY A 302 -55.44 -23.00 2.55
N SER A 303 -56.44 -22.12 2.49
CA SER A 303 -57.51 -22.07 3.50
C SER A 303 -58.73 -22.91 3.14
N ALA A 304 -58.92 -23.24 1.85
CA ALA A 304 -60.02 -24.05 1.35
C ALA A 304 -59.72 -25.55 1.39
N GLN A 305 -60.78 -26.36 1.52
CA GLN A 305 -60.64 -27.81 1.50
C GLN A 305 -60.34 -28.29 0.08
N ALA A 306 -59.16 -28.88 -0.13
CA ALA A 306 -58.78 -29.50 -1.38
C ALA A 306 -59.73 -30.66 -1.71
N VAL A 307 -60.46 -30.54 -2.81
CA VAL A 307 -61.37 -31.55 -3.37
C VAL A 307 -61.25 -31.50 -4.89
N THR A 308 -61.44 -32.63 -5.56
CA THR A 308 -61.36 -32.69 -7.02
C THR A 308 -62.44 -31.85 -7.71
N ASP A 309 -62.09 -31.27 -8.85
CA ASP A 309 -62.97 -30.49 -9.73
C ASP A 309 -63.99 -31.35 -10.50
N LEU A 310 -63.75 -32.66 -10.63
CA LEU A 310 -64.53 -33.53 -11.52
C LEU A 310 -65.78 -34.16 -10.89
N ASP A 311 -65.91 -34.21 -9.56
CA ASP A 311 -67.16 -34.54 -8.82
C ASP A 311 -66.97 -34.26 -7.30
N PRO A 312 -67.40 -33.09 -6.78
CA PRO A 312 -67.18 -32.71 -5.39
C PRO A 312 -67.83 -33.69 -4.40
N GLY A 313 -67.00 -34.52 -3.75
CA GLY A 313 -67.41 -35.46 -2.71
C GLY A 313 -67.38 -36.95 -3.07
N VAL A 314 -66.92 -37.32 -4.27
CA VAL A 314 -66.77 -38.75 -4.67
C VAL A 314 -65.47 -39.10 -5.40
N GLY A 315 -64.73 -38.13 -5.95
CA GLY A 315 -63.43 -38.39 -6.58
C GLY A 315 -62.23 -38.15 -5.66
N SER A 316 -61.07 -38.62 -6.10
CA SER A 316 -59.76 -38.45 -5.45
C SER A 316 -58.79 -37.71 -6.36
N TRP A 317 -57.74 -37.14 -5.77
CA TRP A 317 -56.59 -36.54 -6.43
C TRP A 317 -55.30 -37.25 -6.00
N THR A 318 -54.27 -37.19 -6.84
CA THR A 318 -53.07 -38.04 -6.73
C THR A 318 -51.88 -37.30 -6.13
N VAL A 319 -51.21 -37.94 -5.15
CA VAL A 319 -49.85 -37.57 -4.73
C VAL A 319 -48.90 -38.68 -5.16
N SER A 320 -47.90 -38.35 -5.99
CA SER A 320 -46.99 -39.33 -6.58
C SER A 320 -45.54 -39.21 -6.07
N LEU A 321 -44.82 -40.33 -6.13
CA LEU A 321 -43.40 -40.44 -5.84
C LEU A 321 -42.63 -40.71 -7.13
N TRP A 322 -41.55 -39.96 -7.34
CA TRP A 322 -40.74 -39.99 -8.53
C TRP A 322 -39.27 -40.26 -8.20
N VAL A 323 -38.59 -40.93 -9.12
CA VAL A 323 -37.16 -41.22 -9.07
C VAL A 323 -36.47 -40.50 -10.22
N SER A 324 -35.50 -39.65 -9.87
CA SER A 324 -34.66 -38.87 -10.79
C SER A 324 -33.22 -39.38 -10.81
N THR A 325 -32.58 -39.30 -11.97
CA THR A 325 -31.17 -39.68 -12.18
C THR A 325 -30.20 -38.50 -12.23
N ASP A 326 -30.70 -37.27 -12.34
CA ASP A 326 -29.89 -36.06 -12.48
C ASP A 326 -30.06 -35.06 -11.32
N GLY A 327 -30.96 -35.36 -10.37
CA GLY A 327 -31.19 -34.56 -9.17
C GLY A 327 -32.10 -33.35 -9.39
N ALA A 328 -32.67 -33.18 -10.58
CA ALA A 328 -33.74 -32.23 -10.85
C ALA A 328 -35.07 -32.97 -10.98
N PHE A 329 -36.17 -32.31 -10.61
CA PHE A 329 -37.50 -32.84 -10.90
C PHE A 329 -37.92 -32.45 -12.32
N ASP A 330 -38.11 -33.45 -13.18
CA ASP A 330 -38.69 -33.32 -14.52
C ASP A 330 -39.66 -34.48 -14.76
N PRO A 331 -40.99 -34.28 -14.69
CA PRO A 331 -41.95 -35.36 -14.90
C PRO A 331 -41.92 -35.96 -16.33
N GLY A 332 -41.23 -35.34 -17.29
CA GLY A 332 -40.99 -35.89 -18.62
C GLY A 332 -39.76 -36.81 -18.72
N ALA A 333 -38.81 -36.71 -17.79
CA ALA A 333 -37.57 -37.50 -17.77
C ALA A 333 -37.51 -38.48 -16.58
N ASP A 334 -38.14 -38.13 -15.46
CA ASP A 334 -38.18 -38.90 -14.24
C ASP A 334 -39.20 -40.04 -14.30
N THR A 335 -38.99 -41.04 -13.43
CA THR A 335 -39.89 -42.20 -13.37
C THR A 335 -40.80 -42.12 -12.16
N ASN A 336 -42.12 -42.06 -12.39
CA ASN A 336 -43.11 -42.27 -11.34
C ASN A 336 -43.04 -43.73 -10.86
N VAL A 337 -42.78 -43.93 -9.58
CA VAL A 337 -42.60 -45.26 -8.97
C VAL A 337 -43.77 -45.69 -8.08
N GLY A 338 -44.71 -44.79 -7.81
CA GLY A 338 -45.89 -45.07 -7.01
C GLY A 338 -46.65 -43.80 -6.63
N PHE A 339 -47.81 -43.98 -6.04
CA PHE A 339 -48.68 -42.89 -5.63
C PHE A 339 -49.63 -43.31 -4.51
N TYR A 340 -50.28 -42.33 -3.90
CA TYR A 340 -51.48 -42.53 -3.09
C TYR A 340 -52.53 -41.47 -3.43
N GLU A 341 -53.77 -41.77 -3.09
CA GLU A 341 -54.93 -40.94 -3.42
C GLU A 341 -55.52 -40.29 -2.17
N LEU A 342 -55.97 -39.04 -2.30
CA LEU A 342 -56.70 -38.30 -1.28
C LEU A 342 -58.05 -37.85 -1.84
N THR A 343 -59.13 -38.00 -1.06
CA THR A 343 -60.45 -37.46 -1.46
C THR A 343 -60.65 -36.02 -0.99
N THR A 344 -60.03 -35.66 0.13
CA THR A 344 -60.17 -34.33 0.76
C THR A 344 -58.92 -34.00 1.59
N LEU A 345 -58.47 -32.75 1.58
CA LEU A 345 -57.49 -32.24 2.55
C LEU A 345 -57.92 -30.85 3.03
N ALA A 346 -58.23 -30.71 4.31
CA ALA A 346 -58.66 -29.42 4.87
C ALA A 346 -57.54 -28.38 4.75
N GLY A 347 -57.88 -27.10 4.63
CA GLY A 347 -56.90 -26.03 4.65
C GLY A 347 -56.09 -26.02 5.96
N GLY A 348 -54.79 -25.81 5.85
CA GLY A 348 -53.79 -25.93 6.93
C GLY A 348 -53.54 -27.35 7.43
N ALA A 349 -54.01 -28.40 6.74
CA ALA A 349 -53.83 -29.79 7.16
C ALA A 349 -52.78 -30.51 6.31
N THR A 350 -52.13 -31.50 6.92
CA THR A 350 -51.16 -32.39 6.26
C THR A 350 -51.71 -33.81 6.12
N ALA A 351 -51.32 -34.51 5.06
CA ALA A 351 -51.51 -35.95 4.90
C ALA A 351 -50.18 -36.63 4.58
N THR A 352 -49.85 -37.69 5.32
CA THR A 352 -48.64 -38.49 5.12
C THR A 352 -49.04 -39.92 4.80
N ASN A 353 -48.50 -40.47 3.71
CA ASN A 353 -48.65 -41.89 3.37
C ASN A 353 -47.32 -42.48 2.91
N GLN A 354 -47.16 -43.78 3.16
CA GLN A 354 -46.00 -44.54 2.72
C GLN A 354 -46.24 -45.07 1.30
N VAL A 355 -45.31 -44.76 0.39
CA VAL A 355 -45.27 -45.29 -0.96
C VAL A 355 -44.14 -46.31 -1.05
N SER A 356 -44.51 -47.55 -1.38
CA SER A 356 -43.58 -48.68 -1.53
C SER A 356 -43.30 -48.95 -3.00
N PHE A 357 -42.03 -49.11 -3.37
CA PHE A 357 -41.63 -49.47 -4.73
C PHE A 357 -40.41 -50.38 -4.75
N ASN A 358 -40.17 -51.04 -5.89
CA ASN A 358 -38.96 -51.84 -6.09
C ASN A 358 -37.81 -50.93 -6.55
N ALA A 359 -36.68 -50.96 -5.83
CA ALA A 359 -35.49 -50.19 -6.18
C ALA A 359 -35.06 -50.45 -7.64
N PRO A 360 -34.64 -49.40 -8.38
CA PRO A 360 -34.18 -49.51 -9.77
C PRO A 360 -32.88 -50.32 -9.91
N ALA A 361 -32.25 -50.25 -11.09
CA ALA A 361 -30.91 -50.80 -11.29
C ALA A 361 -29.90 -50.12 -10.33
N PRO A 362 -28.70 -50.70 -10.15
CA PRO A 362 -27.68 -50.04 -9.33
C PRO A 362 -27.37 -48.62 -9.82
N GLY A 363 -27.21 -47.69 -8.87
CA GLY A 363 -27.03 -46.27 -9.14
C GLY A 363 -27.40 -45.38 -7.97
N GLU A 364 -27.09 -44.09 -8.10
CA GLU A 364 -27.56 -43.04 -7.20
C GLU A 364 -28.73 -42.30 -7.83
N TYR A 365 -29.77 -42.06 -7.03
CA TYR A 365 -31.01 -41.44 -7.45
C TYR A 365 -31.48 -40.39 -6.45
N THR A 366 -32.24 -39.41 -6.92
CA THR A 366 -32.97 -38.46 -6.08
C THR A 366 -34.46 -38.77 -6.10
N LEU A 367 -35.11 -38.68 -4.95
CA LEU A 367 -36.54 -38.92 -4.81
C LEU A 367 -37.29 -37.59 -4.73
N PHE A 368 -38.44 -37.50 -5.42
CA PHE A 368 -39.32 -36.34 -5.41
C PHE A 368 -40.75 -36.74 -5.11
N GLY A 369 -41.43 -35.98 -4.26
CA GLY A 369 -42.89 -36.02 -4.16
C GLY A 369 -43.50 -34.98 -5.08
N PHE A 370 -44.67 -35.27 -5.65
CA PHE A 370 -45.45 -34.33 -6.46
C PHE A 370 -46.93 -34.39 -6.06
N ALA A 371 -47.43 -33.29 -5.50
CA ALA A 371 -48.83 -33.09 -5.13
C ALA A 371 -49.69 -32.81 -6.36
N ASP A 372 -50.94 -33.27 -6.31
CA ASP A 372 -51.92 -33.18 -7.40
C ASP A 372 -51.35 -33.50 -8.78
N SER A 373 -50.61 -34.60 -8.90
CA SER A 373 -49.79 -34.87 -10.08
C SER A 373 -50.57 -35.10 -11.38
N ASP A 374 -51.88 -35.30 -11.27
CA ASP A 374 -52.81 -35.47 -12.39
C ASP A 374 -53.67 -34.20 -12.63
N THR A 375 -53.39 -33.09 -11.92
CA THR A 375 -54.02 -31.75 -12.07
C THR A 375 -55.55 -31.76 -11.87
N GLU A 376 -56.01 -32.38 -10.79
CA GLU A 376 -57.43 -32.59 -10.51
C GLU A 376 -58.02 -31.60 -9.49
N VAL A 377 -57.17 -30.81 -8.85
CA VAL A 377 -57.52 -29.76 -7.90
C VAL A 377 -57.05 -28.41 -8.48
N THR A 378 -57.94 -27.44 -8.60
CA THR A 378 -57.52 -26.08 -8.96
C THR A 378 -56.91 -25.38 -7.73
N GLU A 379 -55.68 -24.91 -7.86
CA GLU A 379 -54.88 -24.33 -6.77
C GLU A 379 -54.60 -22.83 -6.97
N ASP A 380 -54.19 -22.17 -5.90
CA ASP A 380 -53.79 -20.76 -5.89
C ASP A 380 -52.36 -20.57 -6.44
N ASP A 381 -51.48 -21.58 -6.28
CA ASP A 381 -50.13 -21.65 -6.87
C ASP A 381 -49.81 -23.09 -7.30
N ASP A 382 -49.69 -23.36 -8.60
CA ASP A 382 -49.35 -24.69 -9.12
C ASP A 382 -47.81 -24.97 -9.16
N ASN A 383 -46.98 -24.00 -8.75
CA ASN A 383 -45.52 -24.09 -8.94
C ASN A 383 -44.76 -24.68 -7.74
N ASN A 384 -45.41 -24.87 -6.59
CA ASN A 384 -44.83 -25.36 -5.34
C ASN A 384 -45.18 -26.83 -5.04
N ASN A 385 -45.90 -27.52 -5.93
CA ASN A 385 -46.39 -28.88 -5.72
C ASN A 385 -45.31 -29.97 -5.64
N SER A 386 -44.05 -29.69 -5.95
CA SER A 386 -42.98 -30.70 -5.98
C SER A 386 -41.81 -30.36 -5.06
N ALA A 387 -41.30 -31.37 -4.36
CA ALA A 387 -40.16 -31.21 -3.48
C ALA A 387 -39.32 -32.49 -3.39
N SER A 388 -38.02 -32.33 -3.13
CA SER A 388 -37.11 -33.47 -2.91
C SER A 388 -37.38 -34.12 -1.56
N LEU A 389 -37.38 -35.45 -1.55
CA LEU A 389 -37.57 -36.30 -0.38
C LEU A 389 -36.29 -37.00 0.09
N GLY A 390 -35.18 -36.81 -0.64
CA GLY A 390 -33.87 -37.35 -0.31
C GLY A 390 -33.22 -38.16 -1.45
N THR A 391 -32.19 -38.94 -1.10
CA THR A 391 -31.44 -39.77 -2.06
C THR A 391 -31.69 -41.26 -1.86
N LEU A 392 -31.54 -42.03 -2.93
CA LEU A 392 -31.60 -43.48 -2.94
C LEU A 392 -30.32 -44.04 -3.57
N SER A 393 -29.52 -44.78 -2.80
CA SER A 393 -28.34 -45.52 -3.28
C SER A 393 -28.69 -47.00 -3.46
N VAL A 394 -28.51 -47.52 -4.66
CA VAL A 394 -28.91 -48.89 -5.02
C VAL A 394 -27.72 -49.73 -5.46
N GLY A 395 -27.47 -50.86 -4.80
CA GLY A 395 -26.42 -51.82 -5.21
C GLY A 395 -25.16 -51.85 -4.33
N PRO A 396 -24.10 -52.56 -4.76
CA PRO A 396 -22.80 -52.56 -4.09
C PRO A 396 -22.01 -51.25 -4.35
N ASP A 397 -20.96 -51.03 -3.57
CA ASP A 397 -20.00 -49.92 -3.74
C ASP A 397 -18.64 -50.34 -3.21
N LEU A 398 -17.69 -50.54 -4.10
CA LEU A 398 -16.35 -51.02 -3.86
C LEU A 398 -15.40 -49.83 -3.71
N THR A 399 -14.67 -49.84 -2.60
CA THR A 399 -13.70 -48.78 -2.29
C THR A 399 -12.40 -49.38 -1.83
N ILE A 400 -11.29 -48.81 -2.30
CA ILE A 400 -9.96 -49.18 -1.84
C ILE A 400 -9.63 -48.39 -0.59
N THR A 401 -9.16 -49.08 0.46
CA THR A 401 -8.68 -48.41 1.66
C THR A 401 -7.38 -47.66 1.36
N ALA A 402 -7.43 -46.33 1.42
CA ALA A 402 -6.25 -45.49 1.32
C ALA A 402 -5.24 -45.81 2.45
N ALA A 403 -3.95 -45.77 2.14
CA ALA A 403 -2.90 -45.96 3.14
C ALA A 403 -1.71 -45.01 2.88
N ALA A 404 -1.27 -44.31 3.94
CA ALA A 404 -0.12 -43.40 3.90
C ALA A 404 1.20 -44.12 4.22
N THR A 405 1.41 -45.30 3.62
CA THR A 405 2.61 -46.11 3.87
C THR A 405 3.71 -45.73 2.88
N SER A 406 4.92 -45.45 3.37
CA SER A 406 6.10 -45.27 2.55
C SER A 406 6.95 -46.54 2.51
N TYR A 407 7.31 -46.95 1.29
CA TYR A 407 8.18 -48.09 1.02
C TYR A 407 9.50 -47.59 0.43
N GLN A 408 10.59 -48.30 0.73
CA GLN A 408 11.91 -47.99 0.20
C GLN A 408 12.54 -49.27 -0.34
N ALA A 409 13.03 -49.24 -1.56
CA ALA A 409 13.64 -50.39 -2.22
C ALA A 409 14.68 -49.99 -3.26
N VAL A 410 15.45 -50.96 -3.73
CA VAL A 410 16.27 -50.80 -4.94
C VAL A 410 15.59 -51.46 -6.14
N GLY A 411 15.87 -50.97 -7.35
CA GLY A 411 15.33 -51.56 -8.58
C GLY A 411 15.56 -53.08 -8.64
N GLY A 412 14.49 -53.83 -8.89
CA GLY A 412 14.49 -55.29 -8.92
C GLY A 412 14.36 -56.00 -7.56
N GLN A 413 14.38 -55.28 -6.43
CA GLN A 413 14.03 -55.84 -5.12
C GLN A 413 12.53 -56.14 -5.06
N GLN A 414 12.14 -57.15 -4.28
CA GLN A 414 10.73 -57.45 -4.03
C GLN A 414 10.17 -56.56 -2.91
N VAL A 415 8.97 -56.01 -3.11
CA VAL A 415 8.21 -55.22 -2.14
C VAL A 415 6.83 -55.87 -1.93
N ASP A 416 6.37 -55.87 -0.68
CA ASP A 416 5.10 -56.44 -0.24
C ASP A 416 4.13 -55.32 0.13
N VAL A 417 3.01 -55.20 -0.58
CA VAL A 417 2.02 -54.12 -0.38
C VAL A 417 0.65 -54.72 -0.06
N PRO A 418 0.06 -54.47 1.12
CA PRO A 418 -1.31 -54.84 1.42
C PRO A 418 -2.30 -53.96 0.66
N VAL A 419 -3.25 -54.56 -0.05
CA VAL A 419 -4.34 -53.87 -0.74
C VAL A 419 -5.67 -54.40 -0.22
N GLN A 420 -6.45 -53.51 0.39
CA GLN A 420 -7.77 -53.82 0.95
C GLN A 420 -8.86 -53.15 0.12
N VAL A 421 -9.88 -53.94 -0.24
CA VAL A 421 -11.13 -53.47 -0.83
C VAL A 421 -12.27 -53.67 0.17
N ASN A 422 -13.19 -52.72 0.21
CA ASN A 422 -14.38 -52.73 1.06
C ASN A 422 -15.61 -52.61 0.17
N ASN A 423 -16.66 -53.36 0.47
CA ASN A 423 -17.98 -53.10 -0.10
C ASN A 423 -18.75 -52.22 0.88
N ALA A 424 -18.74 -50.91 0.66
CA ALA A 424 -19.48 -49.92 1.43
C ALA A 424 -20.98 -49.88 1.09
N GLY A 425 -21.37 -50.53 -0.02
CA GLY A 425 -22.76 -50.56 -0.46
C GLY A 425 -23.64 -51.58 0.24
N PHE A 426 -24.85 -51.70 -0.30
CA PHE A 426 -26.00 -52.35 0.38
C PHE A 426 -26.42 -53.66 -0.28
N ALA A 427 -25.72 -54.06 -1.33
CA ALA A 427 -25.86 -55.36 -1.97
C ALA A 427 -24.54 -56.14 -1.93
N VAL A 428 -24.62 -57.44 -2.22
CA VAL A 428 -23.41 -58.24 -2.46
C VAL A 428 -22.76 -57.80 -3.77
N ALA A 429 -21.44 -57.63 -3.78
CA ALA A 429 -20.65 -57.38 -4.98
C ALA A 429 -20.28 -58.72 -5.62
N GLU A 430 -20.93 -59.06 -6.73
CA GLU A 430 -20.70 -60.26 -7.55
C GLU A 430 -20.67 -59.84 -9.03
N ASP A 431 -19.97 -60.61 -9.87
CA ASP A 431 -19.90 -60.34 -11.32
C ASP A 431 -21.29 -60.36 -11.98
N ASP A 432 -21.58 -59.34 -12.78
CA ASP A 432 -22.88 -59.13 -13.41
C ASP A 432 -23.22 -60.22 -14.44
N ALA A 433 -22.21 -60.72 -15.15
CA ALA A 433 -22.41 -61.68 -16.21
C ALA A 433 -22.67 -63.09 -15.66
N ASN A 434 -22.03 -63.47 -14.55
CA ASN A 434 -22.21 -64.75 -13.88
C ASN A 434 -22.05 -64.65 -12.35
N PRO A 435 -23.11 -64.23 -11.63
CA PRO A 435 -23.09 -64.06 -10.18
C PRO A 435 -22.62 -65.31 -9.43
N GLY A 436 -21.69 -65.15 -8.50
CA GLY A 436 -21.12 -66.22 -7.68
C GLY A 436 -20.26 -67.25 -8.42
N MET A 437 -19.97 -67.06 -9.71
CA MET A 437 -19.20 -68.01 -10.54
C MET A 437 -17.92 -67.41 -11.13
N VAL A 438 -17.93 -66.13 -11.51
CA VAL A 438 -16.77 -65.43 -12.06
C VAL A 438 -16.25 -64.43 -11.02
N PRO A 439 -14.96 -64.47 -10.66
CA PRO A 439 -14.40 -63.47 -9.78
C PRO A 439 -14.05 -62.18 -10.52
N TRP A 440 -14.27 -61.04 -9.84
CA TRP A 440 -13.73 -59.75 -10.20
C TRP A 440 -12.33 -59.53 -9.60
N THR A 441 -11.60 -58.51 -10.06
CA THR A 441 -10.17 -58.35 -9.79
C THR A 441 -9.87 -57.09 -9.00
N VAL A 442 -9.09 -57.22 -7.92
CA VAL A 442 -8.42 -56.10 -7.25
C VAL A 442 -6.96 -56.08 -7.67
N SER A 443 -6.47 -54.93 -8.09
CA SER A 443 -5.13 -54.78 -8.67
C SER A 443 -4.30 -53.69 -7.99
N LEU A 444 -2.98 -53.86 -8.07
CA LEU A 444 -2.00 -52.87 -7.63
C LEU A 444 -1.28 -52.32 -8.86
N TRP A 445 -1.19 -51.00 -8.92
CA TRP A 445 -0.57 -50.24 -9.99
C TRP A 445 0.52 -49.33 -9.45
N VAL A 446 1.53 -49.10 -10.27
CA VAL A 446 2.60 -48.13 -10.00
C VAL A 446 2.52 -46.99 -11.01
N SER A 447 2.53 -45.77 -10.52
CA SER A 447 2.49 -44.51 -11.28
C SER A 447 3.74 -43.70 -11.04
N THR A 448 4.24 -43.03 -12.07
CA THR A 448 5.40 -42.12 -11.99
C THR A 448 5.04 -40.65 -11.86
N ASP A 449 3.80 -40.27 -12.12
CA ASP A 449 3.33 -38.88 -12.10
C ASP A 449 2.38 -38.56 -10.93
N GLY A 450 1.99 -39.58 -10.16
CA GLY A 450 1.12 -39.42 -9.00
C GLY A 450 -0.37 -39.34 -9.36
N ASN A 451 -0.73 -39.50 -10.63
CA ASN A 451 -2.10 -39.66 -11.08
C ASN A 451 -2.31 -41.11 -11.53
N PHE A 452 -3.51 -41.64 -11.33
CA PHE A 452 -3.85 -42.95 -11.87
C PHE A 452 -4.34 -42.83 -13.32
N ASP A 453 -3.64 -43.49 -14.24
CA ASP A 453 -4.04 -43.69 -15.63
C ASP A 453 -3.67 -45.11 -16.06
N ALA A 454 -4.68 -45.96 -16.25
CA ALA A 454 -4.49 -47.36 -16.64
C ALA A 454 -3.79 -47.55 -18.01
N GLY A 455 -3.68 -46.50 -18.83
CA GLY A 455 -2.97 -46.51 -20.11
C GLY A 455 -1.47 -46.22 -20.02
N THR A 456 -1.02 -45.49 -18.99
CA THR A 456 0.39 -45.10 -18.78
C THR A 456 1.01 -45.81 -17.57
N ASP A 457 0.22 -46.12 -16.56
CA ASP A 457 0.65 -46.82 -15.35
C ASP A 457 0.84 -48.31 -15.59
N THR A 458 1.64 -48.93 -14.71
CA THR A 458 1.94 -50.36 -14.81
C THR A 458 1.25 -51.14 -13.71
N GLN A 459 0.41 -52.12 -14.10
CA GLN A 459 -0.11 -53.11 -13.17
C GLN A 459 1.02 -54.05 -12.71
N VAL A 460 1.25 -54.14 -11.41
CA VAL A 460 2.33 -54.96 -10.83
C VAL A 460 1.84 -56.25 -10.18
N GLY A 461 0.55 -56.35 -9.90
CA GLY A 461 -0.08 -57.57 -9.43
C GLY A 461 -1.57 -57.42 -9.18
N SER A 462 -2.22 -58.53 -8.84
CA SER A 462 -3.65 -58.56 -8.54
C SER A 462 -4.05 -59.78 -7.74
N TYR A 463 -5.25 -59.75 -7.17
CA TYR A 463 -5.94 -60.91 -6.62
C TYR A 463 -7.43 -60.88 -7.00
N ASN A 464 -8.07 -62.05 -6.91
CA ASN A 464 -9.44 -62.25 -7.35
C ASN A 464 -10.40 -62.32 -6.16
N VAL A 465 -11.60 -61.76 -6.32
CA VAL A 465 -12.68 -61.80 -5.34
C VAL A 465 -13.94 -62.34 -6.02
N THR A 466 -14.51 -63.42 -5.50
CA THR A 466 -15.72 -64.05 -6.09
C THR A 466 -17.01 -63.40 -5.64
N SER A 467 -17.08 -63.02 -4.37
CA SER A 467 -18.19 -62.26 -3.81
C SER A 467 -17.74 -61.49 -2.57
N LEU A 468 -18.30 -60.30 -2.36
CA LEU A 468 -18.06 -59.50 -1.17
C LEU A 468 -19.40 -58.97 -0.64
N ALA A 469 -19.81 -59.45 0.54
CA ALA A 469 -21.08 -59.05 1.15
C ALA A 469 -21.09 -57.54 1.48
N ALA A 470 -22.28 -56.95 1.53
CA ALA A 470 -22.48 -55.57 1.99
C ALA A 470 -21.81 -55.33 3.36
N GLY A 471 -21.04 -54.24 3.47
CA GLY A 471 -20.27 -53.88 4.66
C GLY A 471 -19.03 -54.74 4.94
N ALA A 472 -18.72 -55.75 4.11
CA ALA A 472 -17.55 -56.60 4.28
C ALA A 472 -16.30 -56.00 3.60
N ASN A 473 -15.12 -56.49 4.00
CA ASN A 473 -13.85 -56.17 3.38
C ASN A 473 -12.99 -57.41 3.17
N THR A 474 -12.03 -57.32 2.26
CA THR A 474 -10.96 -58.31 2.07
C THR A 474 -9.64 -57.60 1.81
N SER A 475 -8.55 -58.16 2.32
CA SER A 475 -7.21 -57.61 2.19
C SER A 475 -6.21 -58.70 1.84
N GLN A 476 -5.38 -58.45 0.82
CA GLN A 476 -4.28 -59.33 0.43
C GLN A 476 -2.99 -58.56 0.22
N VAL A 477 -1.86 -59.22 0.48
CA VAL A 477 -0.53 -58.69 0.18
C VAL A 477 -0.15 -59.05 -1.25
N ILE A 478 0.10 -58.02 -2.07
CA ILE A 478 0.62 -58.16 -3.42
C ILE A 478 2.14 -57.94 -3.37
N SER A 479 2.90 -58.98 -3.72
CA SER A 479 4.35 -58.92 -3.81
C SER A 479 4.79 -58.71 -5.26
N PHE A 480 5.62 -57.71 -5.52
CA PHE A 480 6.14 -57.43 -6.86
C PHE A 480 7.61 -56.99 -6.84
N ASN A 481 8.30 -57.14 -7.97
CA ASN A 481 9.66 -56.63 -8.12
C ASN A 481 9.62 -55.19 -8.60
N VAL A 482 10.32 -54.29 -7.91
CA VAL A 482 10.36 -52.87 -8.25
C VAL A 482 10.86 -52.68 -9.68
N PRO A 483 10.12 -51.95 -10.54
CA PRO A 483 10.56 -51.70 -11.91
C PRO A 483 11.92 -50.98 -11.94
N ALA A 484 12.74 -51.30 -12.93
CA ALA A 484 14.05 -50.67 -13.08
C ALA A 484 13.90 -49.29 -13.72
N GLY A 485 14.49 -48.25 -13.10
CA GLY A 485 14.67 -46.93 -13.72
C GLY A 485 13.70 -45.83 -13.28
N GLY A 486 12.82 -46.06 -12.30
CA GLY A 486 12.07 -44.98 -11.63
C GLY A 486 12.85 -44.41 -10.44
N GLN A 487 12.64 -43.12 -10.17
CA GLN A 487 13.14 -42.40 -8.98
C GLN A 487 12.20 -42.65 -7.77
N GLY A 488 10.89 -42.70 -8.03
CA GLY A 488 9.87 -43.09 -7.05
C GLY A 488 8.56 -43.41 -7.76
N TYR A 489 7.64 -44.07 -7.05
CA TYR A 489 6.33 -44.45 -7.55
C TYR A 489 5.23 -44.13 -6.55
N THR A 490 4.07 -43.69 -7.04
CA THR A 490 2.81 -43.72 -6.29
C THR A 490 2.13 -45.05 -6.53
N LEU A 491 1.65 -45.69 -5.46
CA LEU A 491 1.01 -47.00 -5.52
C LEU A 491 -0.51 -46.82 -5.46
N PHE A 492 -1.22 -47.32 -6.47
CA PHE A 492 -2.68 -47.28 -6.53
C PHE A 492 -3.26 -48.68 -6.38
N GLY A 493 -4.19 -48.84 -5.44
CA GLY A 493 -5.11 -49.97 -5.44
C GLY A 493 -6.30 -49.64 -6.31
N VAL A 494 -6.74 -50.60 -7.12
CA VAL A 494 -7.89 -50.47 -8.03
C VAL A 494 -8.80 -51.67 -7.82
N ALA A 495 -10.04 -51.42 -7.40
CA ALA A 495 -11.09 -52.41 -7.31
C ALA A 495 -11.78 -52.60 -8.67
N ASP A 496 -12.35 -53.78 -8.84
CA ASP A 496 -13.17 -54.20 -9.99
C ASP A 496 -12.69 -53.74 -11.38
N GLN A 497 -11.43 -54.01 -11.74
CA GLN A 497 -10.99 -53.77 -13.13
C GLN A 497 -11.11 -55.07 -13.96
N PRO A 498 -11.85 -55.09 -15.09
CA PRO A 498 -12.27 -53.95 -15.94
C PRO A 498 -13.75 -53.50 -15.83
N GLY A 499 -14.40 -53.61 -14.68
CA GLY A 499 -15.81 -53.25 -14.45
C GLY A 499 -16.74 -54.45 -14.61
N GLY A 500 -16.56 -55.46 -13.76
CA GLY A 500 -17.37 -56.68 -13.77
C GLY A 500 -18.57 -56.64 -12.81
N VAL A 501 -18.59 -55.70 -11.88
CA VAL A 501 -19.63 -55.48 -10.87
C VAL A 501 -20.25 -54.12 -11.14
N THR A 502 -21.55 -54.05 -11.41
CA THR A 502 -22.22 -52.74 -11.50
C THR A 502 -22.42 -52.18 -10.09
N GLU A 503 -21.81 -51.02 -9.83
CA GLU A 503 -21.86 -50.35 -8.54
C GLU A 503 -22.78 -49.13 -8.56
N TYR A 504 -23.18 -48.62 -7.39
CA TYR A 504 -23.84 -47.32 -7.38
C TYR A 504 -22.87 -46.15 -7.58
N SER A 505 -21.58 -46.35 -7.30
CA SER A 505 -20.53 -45.37 -7.55
C SER A 505 -19.31 -46.05 -8.18
N GLU A 506 -19.08 -45.79 -9.47
CA GLU A 506 -17.87 -46.28 -10.16
C GLU A 506 -16.65 -45.37 -9.93
N ALA A 507 -16.86 -44.21 -9.32
CA ALA A 507 -15.88 -43.13 -9.25
C ALA A 507 -14.85 -43.30 -8.12
N ASN A 508 -15.11 -44.19 -7.17
CA ASN A 508 -14.34 -44.35 -5.92
C ASN A 508 -13.59 -45.70 -5.84
N ASN A 509 -13.51 -46.42 -6.96
CA ASN A 509 -12.82 -47.70 -7.10
C ASN A 509 -11.28 -47.62 -7.05
N VAL A 510 -10.70 -46.42 -7.07
CA VAL A 510 -9.26 -46.20 -7.11
C VAL A 510 -8.80 -45.38 -5.90
N SER A 511 -7.73 -45.83 -5.23
CA SER A 511 -7.13 -45.05 -4.14
C SER A 511 -5.62 -45.27 -4.00
N VAL A 512 -4.93 -44.28 -3.43
CA VAL A 512 -3.50 -44.39 -3.12
C VAL A 512 -3.30 -45.29 -1.89
N VAL A 513 -2.51 -46.34 -2.06
CA VAL A 513 -2.18 -47.32 -1.00
C VAL A 513 -0.75 -47.18 -0.47
N GLY A 514 0.03 -46.25 -1.04
CA GLY A 514 1.34 -45.87 -0.54
C GLY A 514 2.23 -45.19 -1.58
N THR A 515 3.46 -44.90 -1.17
CA THR A 515 4.53 -44.42 -2.07
C THR A 515 5.74 -45.32 -1.96
N LEU A 516 6.50 -45.46 -3.05
CA LEU A 516 7.68 -46.30 -3.12
C LEU A 516 8.86 -45.49 -3.63
N GLY A 517 9.78 -45.14 -2.74
CA GLY A 517 11.07 -44.56 -3.11
C GLY A 517 12.03 -45.63 -3.65
N VAL A 518 12.76 -45.30 -4.72
CA VAL A 518 13.65 -46.24 -5.40
C VAL A 518 15.06 -45.70 -5.46
N GLY A 519 16.00 -46.39 -4.80
CA GLY A 519 17.41 -45.99 -4.80
C GLY A 519 17.84 -45.22 -3.53
N PRO A 520 18.92 -44.42 -3.62
CA PRO A 520 19.36 -43.58 -2.50
C PRO A 520 18.41 -42.41 -2.27
N ASP A 521 18.48 -41.80 -1.09
CA ASP A 521 17.71 -40.61 -0.70
C ASP A 521 18.60 -39.78 0.23
N LEU A 522 19.25 -38.75 -0.29
CA LEU A 522 20.13 -37.89 0.46
C LEU A 522 19.31 -36.87 1.24
N THR A 523 19.75 -36.63 2.46
CA THR A 523 19.30 -35.54 3.30
C THR A 523 20.54 -34.89 3.87
N VAL A 524 20.40 -33.64 4.26
CA VAL A 524 21.50 -32.84 4.74
C VAL A 524 21.18 -32.33 6.15
N ALA A 525 22.21 -32.16 6.96
CA ALA A 525 22.11 -31.57 8.29
C ALA A 525 23.31 -30.66 8.54
N ILE A 526 23.08 -29.40 8.93
CA ILE A 526 24.16 -28.45 9.24
C ILE A 526 24.59 -28.63 10.70
N ASP A 527 25.90 -28.73 10.93
CA ASP A 527 26.44 -28.70 12.30
C ASP A 527 26.49 -27.25 12.80
N ASP A 528 25.54 -26.92 13.68
CA ASP A 528 25.35 -25.57 14.25
C ASP A 528 26.56 -25.03 15.01
N ALA A 529 27.51 -25.87 15.42
CA ALA A 529 28.68 -25.46 16.20
C ALA A 529 29.57 -24.44 15.45
N PHE A 530 29.41 -24.28 14.13
CA PHE A 530 30.15 -23.31 13.32
C PHE A 530 29.33 -22.08 12.87
N VAL A 531 28.01 -22.14 13.01
CA VAL A 531 27.09 -21.03 12.66
C VAL A 531 26.73 -20.19 13.90
N THR A 532 26.98 -20.72 15.09
CA THR A 532 26.55 -20.13 16.36
C THR A 532 27.52 -19.08 16.92
N GLY A 533 27.09 -17.81 16.89
CA GLY A 533 27.39 -16.82 17.94
C GLY A 533 28.50 -15.81 17.72
N ASP A 534 29.31 -15.92 16.66
CA ASP A 534 30.34 -14.93 16.34
C ASP A 534 29.89 -14.01 15.21
N GLU A 535 30.12 -12.70 15.38
CA GLU A 535 29.96 -11.71 14.31
C GLU A 535 30.88 -12.10 13.14
N GLN A 536 30.34 -12.19 11.92
CA GLN A 536 31.11 -12.50 10.70
C GLN A 536 31.25 -11.23 9.86
N ILE A 537 32.45 -10.99 9.32
CA ILE A 537 32.66 -9.88 8.40
C ILE A 537 32.70 -10.35 6.94
N PRO A 538 32.20 -9.56 5.98
CA PRO A 538 32.37 -9.83 4.55
C PRO A 538 33.83 -10.16 4.18
N GLY A 539 34.01 -11.24 3.43
CA GLY A 539 35.32 -11.76 3.03
C GLY A 539 36.05 -12.60 4.06
N GLU A 540 35.55 -12.72 5.30
CA GLU A 540 36.04 -13.69 6.29
C GLU A 540 35.83 -15.13 5.80
N ARG A 541 36.66 -16.06 6.27
CA ARG A 541 36.66 -17.44 5.80
C ARG A 541 36.49 -18.40 6.95
N SER A 542 35.45 -19.20 6.87
CA SER A 542 34.99 -20.12 7.88
C SER A 542 34.81 -21.53 7.26
N TRP A 543 34.77 -22.59 8.06
CA TRP A 543 34.56 -23.97 7.60
C TRP A 543 33.31 -24.53 8.24
N VAL A 544 32.25 -24.70 7.47
CA VAL A 544 30.98 -25.28 7.97
C VAL A 544 30.99 -26.79 7.68
N SER A 545 30.68 -27.57 8.70
CA SER A 545 30.46 -29.01 8.57
C SER A 545 29.00 -29.29 8.25
N VAL A 546 28.79 -30.11 7.24
CA VAL A 546 27.48 -30.51 6.74
C VAL A 546 27.45 -32.03 6.71
N GLU A 547 26.58 -32.65 7.50
CA GLU A 547 26.35 -34.09 7.48
C GLU A 547 25.38 -34.43 6.37
N VAL A 548 25.79 -35.34 5.48
CA VAL A 548 24.92 -35.88 4.43
C VAL A 548 24.58 -37.32 4.80
N THR A 549 23.29 -37.61 4.87
CA THR A 549 22.74 -38.91 5.24
C THR A 549 21.99 -39.52 4.07
N ASN A 550 22.24 -40.80 3.77
CA ASN A 550 21.44 -41.54 2.79
C ASN A 550 20.35 -42.33 3.53
N GLY A 551 19.13 -41.82 3.57
CA GLY A 551 17.94 -42.46 4.15
C GLY A 551 17.32 -43.55 3.26
N GLY A 552 17.70 -43.60 2.00
CA GLY A 552 17.13 -44.51 0.99
C GLY A 552 17.65 -45.94 1.09
N ALA A 553 17.03 -46.84 0.33
CA ALA A 553 17.40 -48.26 0.29
C ALA A 553 18.62 -48.55 -0.61
N GLY A 554 18.92 -47.67 -1.56
CA GLY A 554 20.07 -47.77 -2.47
C GLY A 554 21.34 -47.13 -1.93
N ALA A 555 22.47 -47.40 -2.56
CA ALA A 555 23.72 -46.71 -2.25
C ALA A 555 23.86 -45.42 -3.08
N ALA A 556 24.05 -44.28 -2.43
CA ALA A 556 24.38 -43.02 -3.08
C ALA A 556 25.84 -43.05 -3.52
N SER A 557 26.09 -42.94 -4.84
CA SER A 557 27.43 -43.01 -5.41
C SER A 557 27.57 -42.12 -6.63
N GLY A 558 28.20 -40.95 -6.45
CA GLY A 558 28.36 -39.97 -7.53
C GLY A 558 29.13 -38.74 -7.09
N TRP A 559 29.07 -37.68 -7.91
CA TRP A 559 29.69 -36.39 -7.61
C TRP A 559 28.61 -35.39 -7.22
N ALA A 560 28.36 -35.20 -5.92
CA ALA A 560 27.38 -34.23 -5.46
C ALA A 560 28.04 -32.88 -5.16
N THR A 561 27.40 -31.78 -5.56
CA THR A 561 27.80 -30.42 -5.16
C THR A 561 27.04 -30.00 -3.92
N LEU A 562 27.77 -29.61 -2.87
CA LEU A 562 27.20 -29.01 -1.68
C LEU A 562 27.33 -27.49 -1.77
N GLN A 563 26.25 -26.78 -1.48
CA GLN A 563 26.21 -25.32 -1.46
C GLN A 563 25.73 -24.81 -0.10
N LEU A 564 26.24 -23.65 0.30
CA LEU A 564 25.84 -22.91 1.49
C LEU A 564 25.34 -21.54 1.09
N TYR A 565 24.21 -21.14 1.63
CA TYR A 565 23.57 -19.86 1.37
C TYR A 565 23.35 -19.09 2.67
N GLY A 566 23.48 -17.76 2.60
CA GLY A 566 22.95 -16.83 3.58
C GLY A 566 21.64 -16.26 3.07
N SER A 567 20.54 -16.62 3.73
CA SER A 567 19.18 -16.26 3.34
C SER A 567 18.51 -15.34 4.36
N ALA A 568 17.79 -14.33 3.89
CA ALA A 568 17.06 -13.42 4.77
C ALA A 568 15.77 -14.06 5.32
N ASP A 569 15.14 -14.99 4.59
CA ASP A 569 13.81 -15.53 4.90
C ASP A 569 13.82 -17.04 5.25
N GLY A 570 14.94 -17.73 5.02
CA GLY A 570 15.12 -19.13 5.36
C GLY A 570 14.69 -20.11 4.25
N VAL A 571 14.40 -19.61 3.04
CA VAL A 571 14.09 -20.42 1.87
C VAL A 571 15.19 -20.23 0.83
N ILE A 572 15.66 -21.32 0.22
CA ILE A 572 16.66 -21.21 -0.85
C ILE A 572 16.02 -20.66 -2.13
N ASP A 573 16.37 -19.43 -2.50
CA ASP A 573 15.91 -18.78 -3.75
C ASP A 573 16.95 -17.84 -4.39
N GLY A 574 16.53 -17.08 -5.41
CA GLY A 574 17.41 -16.18 -6.16
C GLY A 574 17.85 -14.91 -5.42
N GLY A 575 17.25 -14.61 -4.26
CA GLY A 575 17.60 -13.50 -3.38
C GLY A 575 18.71 -13.84 -2.38
N ASP A 576 19.13 -15.10 -2.30
CA ASP A 576 20.13 -15.55 -1.33
C ASP A 576 21.58 -15.35 -1.77
N TYR A 577 22.45 -15.14 -0.79
CA TYR A 577 23.88 -14.98 -1.02
C TYR A 577 24.60 -16.32 -0.90
N LEU A 578 25.27 -16.76 -1.97
CA LEU A 578 26.10 -17.96 -1.94
C LEU A 578 27.33 -17.73 -1.04
N PHE A 579 27.36 -18.38 0.12
CA PHE A 579 28.48 -18.35 1.05
C PHE A 579 29.61 -19.30 0.63
N GLY A 580 29.28 -20.38 -0.08
CA GLY A 580 30.32 -21.25 -0.62
C GLY A 580 29.78 -22.51 -1.26
N GLU A 581 30.59 -23.12 -2.11
CA GLU A 581 30.24 -24.37 -2.77
C GLU A 581 31.43 -25.31 -2.82
N ARG A 582 31.14 -26.62 -2.80
CA ARG A 582 32.17 -27.65 -2.97
C ARG A 582 31.58 -28.95 -3.48
N THR A 583 32.16 -29.46 -4.57
CA THR A 583 31.83 -30.78 -5.11
C THR A 583 32.62 -31.88 -4.41
N TYR A 584 31.90 -32.93 -3.99
CA TYR A 584 32.44 -34.11 -3.35
C TYR A 584 32.07 -35.37 -4.10
N ARG A 585 32.94 -36.38 -4.04
CA ARG A 585 32.55 -37.74 -4.43
C ARG A 585 31.86 -38.40 -3.25
N VAL A 586 30.55 -38.53 -3.32
CA VAL A 586 29.71 -39.18 -2.30
C VAL A 586 29.72 -40.69 -2.51
N TYR A 587 29.89 -41.42 -1.41
CA TYR A 587 29.75 -42.88 -1.36
C TYR A 587 29.14 -43.26 -0.01
N LEU A 588 27.83 -43.43 0.02
CA LEU A 588 27.05 -43.76 1.21
C LEU A 588 26.15 -44.97 0.93
N GLY A 589 26.32 -46.04 1.71
CA GLY A 589 25.34 -47.12 1.72
C GLY A 589 24.01 -46.68 2.34
N ALA A 590 22.97 -47.51 2.21
CA ALA A 590 21.69 -47.28 2.87
C ALA A 590 21.87 -47.05 4.39
N GLY A 591 21.26 -45.99 4.92
CA GLY A 591 21.33 -45.57 6.32
C GLY A 591 22.69 -45.05 6.79
N GLN A 592 23.65 -44.80 5.90
CA GLN A 592 24.95 -44.24 6.25
C GLN A 592 24.93 -42.70 6.17
N ALA A 593 25.67 -42.06 7.07
CA ALA A 593 25.89 -40.62 7.10
C ALA A 593 27.38 -40.29 7.06
N ARG A 594 27.72 -39.10 6.53
CA ARG A 594 29.09 -38.58 6.53
C ARG A 594 29.12 -37.05 6.52
N ALA A 595 29.99 -36.49 7.37
CA ALA A 595 30.30 -35.07 7.38
C ALA A 595 31.22 -34.64 6.22
N TYR A 596 30.85 -33.54 5.58
CA TYR A 596 31.58 -32.83 4.53
C TYR A 596 31.82 -31.38 4.95
N TRP A 597 32.98 -30.82 4.58
CA TRP A 597 33.38 -29.48 4.99
C TRP A 597 33.31 -28.48 3.84
N VAL A 598 32.38 -27.54 3.89
CA VAL A 598 32.28 -26.47 2.89
C VAL A 598 32.92 -25.21 3.47
N ARG A 599 33.74 -24.55 2.65
CA ARG A 599 34.33 -23.28 3.06
C ARG A 599 33.28 -22.20 2.88
N SER A 600 32.90 -21.53 3.96
CA SER A 600 32.00 -20.39 3.94
C SER A 600 32.77 -19.07 3.88
N GLN A 601 32.29 -18.14 3.06
CA GLN A 601 32.78 -16.78 2.92
C GLN A 601 31.61 -15.89 2.49
N ALA A 602 31.15 -15.02 3.39
CA ALA A 602 30.17 -13.99 3.04
C ALA A 602 30.74 -13.09 1.92
N PRO A 603 30.00 -12.84 0.83
CA PRO A 603 30.49 -12.05 -0.29
C PRO A 603 30.60 -10.56 0.09
N ALA A 604 31.21 -9.73 -0.76
CA ALA A 604 31.51 -8.33 -0.44
C ALA A 604 30.30 -7.38 -0.58
N ASP A 605 29.28 -7.81 -1.33
CA ASP A 605 28.04 -7.09 -1.63
C ASP A 605 26.91 -7.40 -0.64
N ILE A 606 27.12 -8.32 0.30
CA ILE A 606 26.12 -8.68 1.31
C ILE A 606 25.95 -7.54 2.35
N PRO A 607 24.71 -7.05 2.55
CA PRO A 607 24.39 -6.11 3.62
C PRO A 607 24.72 -6.65 5.01
N ALA A 608 24.96 -5.76 5.96
CA ALA A 608 24.98 -6.13 7.37
C ALA A 608 23.57 -6.57 7.83
N GLY A 609 23.49 -7.63 8.62
CA GLY A 609 22.22 -8.21 9.04
C GLY A 609 22.35 -9.65 9.53
N ASN A 610 21.24 -10.23 9.98
CA ASN A 610 21.20 -11.63 10.37
C ASN A 610 20.65 -12.49 9.22
N TYR A 611 21.36 -13.56 8.88
CA TYR A 611 21.03 -14.45 7.78
C TYR A 611 20.88 -15.89 8.28
N ASN A 612 19.84 -16.57 7.82
CA ASN A 612 19.70 -18.02 7.97
C ASN A 612 20.77 -18.69 7.10
N VAL A 613 21.54 -19.61 7.68
CA VAL A 613 22.52 -20.39 6.93
C VAL A 613 21.85 -21.66 6.44
N LEU A 614 21.72 -21.78 5.12
CA LEU A 614 21.05 -22.91 4.47
C LEU A 614 22.09 -23.77 3.76
N ALA A 615 21.88 -25.08 3.76
CA ALA A 615 22.69 -26.05 3.03
C ALA A 615 21.83 -26.76 2.01
N LEU A 616 22.42 -27.00 0.84
CA LEU A 616 21.83 -27.80 -0.24
C LEU A 616 22.86 -28.85 -0.65
N VAL A 617 22.46 -30.13 -0.61
CA VAL A 617 23.25 -31.24 -1.14
C VAL A 617 22.80 -31.58 -2.56
N ASP A 618 23.75 -32.05 -3.37
CA ASP A 618 23.57 -32.42 -4.77
C ASP A 618 22.78 -31.41 -5.60
N SER A 619 23.12 -30.12 -5.50
CA SER A 619 22.39 -29.05 -6.20
C SER A 619 22.32 -29.16 -7.73
N GLY A 620 23.06 -30.10 -8.32
CA GLY A 620 23.00 -30.41 -9.75
C GLY A 620 22.15 -31.65 -10.10
N ASN A 621 21.47 -32.26 -9.13
CA ASN A 621 20.68 -33.50 -9.22
C ASN A 621 21.42 -34.58 -10.02
N THR A 622 22.69 -34.83 -9.66
CA THR A 622 23.58 -35.71 -10.40
C THR A 622 23.55 -37.15 -9.90
N ILE A 623 23.25 -37.33 -8.62
CA ILE A 623 22.89 -38.58 -8.00
C ILE A 623 21.37 -38.64 -8.11
N ALA A 624 20.89 -39.66 -8.80
CA ALA A 624 19.46 -39.89 -8.94
C ALA A 624 18.89 -40.39 -7.60
N GLU A 625 17.94 -39.64 -7.04
CA GLU A 625 17.44 -39.85 -5.67
C GLU A 625 15.96 -40.28 -5.64
N ALA A 626 15.54 -40.84 -4.51
CA ALA A 626 14.16 -41.26 -4.30
C ALA A 626 13.23 -40.06 -4.02
N ASP A 627 13.76 -39.02 -3.38
CA ASP A 627 13.13 -37.73 -3.18
C ASP A 627 14.18 -36.65 -3.46
N GLU A 628 13.90 -35.74 -4.38
CA GLU A 628 14.82 -34.66 -4.76
C GLU A 628 14.50 -33.36 -3.99
N THR A 629 13.46 -33.37 -3.17
CA THR A 629 12.90 -32.17 -2.52
C THR A 629 13.32 -31.99 -1.07
N ASN A 630 13.95 -33.00 -0.47
CA ASN A 630 14.40 -33.05 0.93
C ASN A 630 15.93 -32.83 1.08
N ASN A 631 16.58 -32.35 0.03
CA ASN A 631 18.03 -32.13 -0.05
C ASN A 631 18.54 -30.86 0.65
N THR A 632 17.71 -30.23 1.49
CA THR A 632 18.02 -28.95 2.14
C THR A 632 17.88 -29.01 3.65
N ASP A 633 18.66 -28.17 4.34
CA ASP A 633 18.56 -27.95 5.78
C ASP A 633 18.94 -26.52 6.14
N ALA A 634 18.46 -26.06 7.29
CA ALA A 634 18.75 -24.74 7.84
C ALA A 634 19.43 -24.88 9.20
N ALA A 635 20.49 -24.12 9.43
CA ALA A 635 21.11 -24.03 10.74
C ALA A 635 20.11 -23.47 11.76
N ALA A 636 20.18 -23.96 13.00
CA ALA A 636 19.25 -23.54 14.07
C ALA A 636 19.44 -22.07 14.50
N ASN A 637 20.59 -21.47 14.18
CA ASN A 637 20.92 -20.09 14.52
C ASN A 637 21.32 -19.30 13.27
N GLN A 638 21.04 -18.01 13.29
CA GLN A 638 21.41 -17.10 12.21
C GLN A 638 22.88 -16.64 12.33
N ALA A 639 23.53 -16.44 11.19
CA ALA A 639 24.82 -15.77 11.12
C ALA A 639 24.63 -14.25 11.11
N ALA A 640 25.27 -13.55 12.05
CA ALA A 640 25.28 -12.09 12.10
C ALA A 640 26.41 -11.55 11.20
N ILE A 641 26.04 -11.02 10.04
CA ILE A 641 26.95 -10.29 9.15
C ILE A 641 27.08 -8.86 9.67
N VAL A 642 28.30 -8.46 10.02
CA VAL A 642 28.60 -7.11 10.51
C VAL A 642 29.60 -6.41 9.61
N TRP A 643 29.43 -5.10 9.46
CA TRP A 643 30.36 -4.24 8.75
C TRP A 643 31.29 -3.54 9.73
N LYS A 644 32.11 -4.34 10.43
CA LYS A 644 33.10 -3.86 11.41
C LYS A 644 34.52 -4.19 10.97
N PHE A 645 35.48 -3.39 11.42
CA PHE A 645 36.90 -3.61 11.16
C PHE A 645 37.77 -3.11 12.33
N GLY A 646 39.03 -3.55 12.37
CA GLY A 646 39.94 -3.28 13.48
C GLY A 646 39.86 -4.32 14.59
N ALA A 647 39.85 -3.88 15.84
CA ALA A 647 39.98 -4.70 17.04
C ALA A 647 38.70 -4.70 17.92
N PHE A 648 37.59 -5.27 17.45
CA PHE A 648 36.29 -5.18 18.14
C PHE A 648 35.96 -6.37 19.05
N ASP A 649 36.64 -7.52 18.90
CA ASP A 649 36.48 -8.68 19.80
C ASP A 649 37.76 -9.54 19.91
N ALA A 650 37.66 -10.69 20.57
CA ALA A 650 38.79 -11.60 20.78
C ALA A 650 39.28 -12.32 19.51
N ALA A 651 38.38 -12.60 18.56
CA ALA A 651 38.65 -13.23 17.27
C ALA A 651 39.16 -12.21 16.24
N HIS A 652 38.64 -10.98 16.29
CA HIS A 652 38.87 -9.88 15.37
C HIS A 652 39.77 -8.82 15.98
N ARG A 653 41.07 -9.11 16.11
CA ARG A 653 42.06 -8.13 16.65
C ARG A 653 42.69 -7.22 15.60
N ASN A 654 42.55 -7.57 14.32
CA ASN A 654 43.07 -6.82 13.17
C ASN A 654 42.18 -7.08 11.94
N ALA A 655 40.86 -7.10 12.14
CA ALA A 655 39.89 -7.34 11.09
C ALA A 655 40.04 -6.28 9.99
N ARG A 656 40.02 -6.75 8.73
CA ARG A 656 39.99 -5.91 7.54
C ARG A 656 38.67 -6.19 6.84
N LEU A 657 37.85 -5.15 6.71
CA LEU A 657 36.59 -5.21 5.98
C LEU A 657 36.84 -4.89 4.51
N THR A 658 36.17 -5.59 3.61
CA THR A 658 36.11 -5.22 2.19
C THR A 658 34.69 -5.44 1.71
N ILE A 659 34.02 -4.33 1.37
CA ILE A 659 32.61 -4.29 0.93
C ILE A 659 32.49 -3.49 -0.36
N GLU A 660 31.43 -3.71 -1.13
CA GLU A 660 31.17 -2.94 -2.35
C GLU A 660 30.42 -1.64 -2.03
N ASP A 661 30.82 -0.54 -2.66
CA ASP A 661 30.06 0.71 -2.63
C ASP A 661 28.82 0.64 -3.55
N PRO A 662 27.90 1.62 -3.51
CA PRO A 662 26.67 1.59 -4.31
C PRO A 662 26.84 1.45 -5.83
N VAL A 663 28.06 1.69 -6.35
CA VAL A 663 28.39 1.52 -7.78
C VAL A 663 29.20 0.24 -8.06
N GLY A 664 29.34 -0.64 -7.06
CA GLY A 664 30.00 -1.95 -7.17
C GLY A 664 31.53 -1.91 -7.05
N THR A 665 32.11 -0.82 -6.55
CA THR A 665 33.56 -0.72 -6.32
C THR A 665 33.92 -1.36 -4.98
N PRO A 666 34.82 -2.36 -4.94
CA PRO A 666 35.28 -2.90 -3.66
C PRO A 666 36.12 -1.89 -2.88
N VAL A 667 35.70 -1.58 -1.67
CA VAL A 667 36.37 -0.65 -0.75
C VAL A 667 36.90 -1.41 0.45
N ALA A 668 38.20 -1.26 0.70
CA ALA A 668 38.86 -1.90 1.82
C ALA A 668 39.11 -0.92 2.97
N PHE A 669 38.65 -1.31 4.16
CA PHE A 669 38.79 -0.57 5.40
C PHE A 669 39.71 -1.32 6.37
N SER A 670 40.60 -0.59 7.03
CA SER A 670 41.39 -1.16 8.13
C SER A 670 41.75 -0.10 9.16
N LEU A 671 41.79 -0.53 10.41
CA LEU A 671 42.18 0.27 11.57
C LEU A 671 43.13 -0.56 12.41
N ARG A 672 44.12 0.10 13.03
CA ARG A 672 45.06 -0.56 13.94
C ARG A 672 44.70 -0.21 15.37
N SER A 673 44.84 -1.18 16.26
CA SER A 673 44.67 -1.09 17.73
C SER A 673 43.27 -0.77 18.27
N SER A 674 42.46 -0.05 17.49
CA SER A 674 41.07 0.31 17.78
C SER A 674 40.12 -0.35 16.78
N TRP A 675 38.83 -0.03 16.83
CA TRP A 675 37.83 -0.59 15.91
C TRP A 675 36.87 0.47 15.37
N ALA A 676 36.18 0.12 14.29
CA ALA A 676 35.24 0.97 13.60
C ALA A 676 34.16 0.15 12.92
N GLU A 677 33.01 0.79 12.68
CA GLU A 677 31.90 0.26 11.92
C GLU A 677 31.60 1.14 10.71
N VAL A 678 31.05 0.52 9.67
CA VAL A 678 30.67 1.16 8.41
C VAL A 678 29.17 0.99 8.20
N ALA A 679 28.52 2.06 7.78
CA ALA A 679 27.15 2.05 7.30
C ALA A 679 27.10 2.62 5.87
N ASN A 680 26.08 2.22 5.12
CA ASN A 680 25.77 2.87 3.85
C ASN A 680 25.24 4.28 4.13
N GLY A 681 25.89 5.27 3.51
CA GLY A 681 25.36 6.62 3.35
C GLY A 681 24.46 6.69 2.11
N VAL A 682 24.13 7.91 1.68
CA VAL A 682 23.26 8.17 0.52
C VAL A 682 23.92 7.74 -0.80
N ASN A 683 25.20 8.08 -0.98
CA ASN A 683 26.03 7.86 -2.16
C ASN A 683 27.38 7.20 -1.82
N GLY A 684 27.75 7.14 -0.54
CA GLY A 684 29.01 6.60 -0.06
C GLY A 684 28.89 5.85 1.26
N PHE A 685 29.91 5.98 2.10
CA PHE A 685 29.93 5.33 3.42
C PHE A 685 30.02 6.33 4.57
N ASP A 686 29.34 5.99 5.65
CA ASP A 686 29.49 6.59 6.97
C ASP A 686 30.36 5.69 7.84
N ILE A 687 31.35 6.28 8.51
CA ILE A 687 32.32 5.55 9.33
C ILE A 687 32.27 6.08 10.76
N THR A 688 31.98 5.18 11.70
CA THR A 688 32.05 5.48 13.13
C THR A 688 33.25 4.76 13.73
N VAL A 689 34.11 5.51 14.42
CA VAL A 689 35.38 5.01 14.97
C VAL A 689 35.34 5.09 16.49
N HIS A 690 35.81 4.04 17.16
CA HIS A 690 35.73 3.87 18.60
C HIS A 690 37.08 3.52 19.22
N GLU A 691 37.22 3.81 20.51
CA GLU A 691 38.35 3.50 21.37
C GLU A 691 39.69 4.01 20.79
N THR A 692 39.72 5.27 20.35
CA THR A 692 40.83 5.84 19.59
C THR A 692 41.84 6.62 20.43
N THR A 693 43.09 6.62 19.93
CA THR A 693 44.20 7.42 20.41
C THR A 693 45.00 8.01 19.24
N SER A 694 45.89 8.95 19.53
CA SER A 694 46.86 9.52 18.56
C SER A 694 47.77 8.49 17.87
N ARG A 695 47.71 7.20 18.23
CA ARG A 695 48.46 6.11 17.57
C ARG A 695 47.68 5.45 16.43
N ASP A 696 46.37 5.59 16.43
CA ASP A 696 45.48 4.83 15.56
C ASP A 696 45.42 5.42 14.16
N ARG A 697 45.28 4.53 13.17
CA ARG A 697 45.43 4.86 11.76
C ARG A 697 44.34 4.20 10.96
N LEU A 698 43.40 5.00 10.48
CA LEU A 698 42.33 4.59 9.59
C LEU A 698 42.86 4.59 8.14
N PHE A 699 42.70 3.47 7.45
CA PHE A 699 43.01 3.34 6.02
C PHE A 699 41.74 2.98 5.26
N ILE A 700 41.45 3.76 4.22
CA ILE A 700 40.38 3.53 3.26
C ILE A 700 41.04 3.48 1.88
N SER A 701 40.77 2.43 1.12
CA SER A 701 41.40 2.25 -0.18
C SER A 701 40.57 1.45 -1.14
N THR A 702 40.63 1.83 -2.40
CA THR A 702 40.00 1.14 -3.53
C THR A 702 41.08 0.53 -4.45
N PRO A 703 40.70 -0.35 -5.39
CA PRO A 703 41.55 -0.78 -6.49
C PRO A 703 42.19 0.39 -7.25
N ARG A 704 43.31 0.10 -7.92
CA ARG A 704 44.06 1.13 -8.63
C ARG A 704 43.22 1.74 -9.76
N GLY A 705 42.99 3.05 -9.68
CA GLY A 705 42.29 3.82 -10.72
C GLY A 705 40.79 3.95 -10.48
N THR A 706 40.26 3.44 -9.37
CA THR A 706 38.89 3.69 -8.93
C THR A 706 38.88 4.60 -7.69
N THR A 707 37.73 5.21 -7.43
CA THR A 707 37.48 6.01 -6.24
C THR A 707 36.22 5.50 -5.56
N THR A 708 35.99 5.96 -4.33
CA THR A 708 34.72 5.76 -3.61
C THR A 708 34.39 7.04 -2.87
N ASP A 709 33.16 7.19 -2.43
CA ASP A 709 32.71 8.37 -1.70
C ASP A 709 32.55 8.06 -0.20
N ILE A 710 32.94 9.00 0.64
CA ILE A 710 32.79 8.96 2.09
C ILE A 710 32.02 10.21 2.51
N GLU A 711 30.98 10.01 3.31
CA GLU A 711 30.08 11.08 3.76
C GLU A 711 30.43 11.54 5.16
N SER A 712 30.79 10.62 6.05
CA SER A 712 31.23 10.97 7.40
C SER A 712 32.32 10.07 7.95
N ILE A 713 33.16 10.66 8.81
CA ILE A 713 34.09 9.93 9.67
C ILE A 713 33.96 10.54 11.07
N THR A 714 33.25 9.85 11.96
CA THR A 714 32.94 10.35 13.30
C THR A 714 33.65 9.51 14.34
N VAL A 715 34.40 10.15 15.25
CA VAL A 715 35.01 9.49 16.40
C VAL A 715 34.08 9.60 17.61
N VAL A 716 33.58 8.47 18.10
CA VAL A 716 32.64 8.40 19.23
C VAL A 716 33.33 7.82 20.44
N ASP A 717 34.09 8.67 21.14
CA ASP A 717 34.89 8.31 22.31
C ASP A 717 34.61 9.20 23.52
N ASN A 718 34.77 8.62 24.71
CA ASN A 718 34.58 9.33 25.97
C ASN A 718 35.93 9.85 26.51
N PRO A 719 36.19 11.17 26.50
CA PRO A 719 37.43 11.74 27.01
C PRO A 719 37.50 11.58 28.54
N GLY A 720 38.05 10.45 28.99
CA GLY A 720 38.15 10.10 30.42
C GLY A 720 38.65 8.69 30.72
N LEU A 721 38.66 7.78 29.73
CA LEU A 721 39.02 6.37 29.88
C LEU A 721 40.14 5.97 28.90
N ASP A 722 41.40 6.39 29.10
CA ASP A 722 42.58 6.08 28.25
C ASP A 722 42.50 6.41 26.73
N TRP A 723 41.30 6.57 26.17
CA TRP A 723 40.92 6.96 24.83
C TRP A 723 40.58 8.45 24.86
N ASP A 724 41.34 9.25 24.11
CA ASP A 724 41.23 10.71 24.11
C ASP A 724 40.49 11.26 22.88
N GLY A 725 39.85 10.37 22.10
CA GLY A 725 39.15 10.69 20.86
C GLY A 725 40.08 11.21 19.77
N SER A 726 41.39 10.95 19.88
CA SER A 726 42.37 11.35 18.87
C SER A 726 42.55 10.27 17.81
N LEU A 727 42.93 10.69 16.61
CA LEU A 727 43.42 9.83 15.54
C LEU A 727 44.81 10.26 15.08
N GLY A 728 45.71 9.30 14.94
CA GLY A 728 47.04 9.56 14.39
C GLY A 728 46.97 9.88 12.88
N THR A 729 46.15 9.15 12.13
CA THR A 729 46.04 9.33 10.68
C THR A 729 44.70 8.84 10.14
N VAL A 730 44.12 9.62 9.23
CA VAL A 730 43.10 9.18 8.27
C VAL A 730 43.73 9.20 6.89
N TYR A 731 43.95 8.00 6.32
CA TYR A 731 44.59 7.80 5.03
C TYR A 731 43.59 7.23 4.02
N ALA A 732 42.98 8.11 3.22
CA ALA A 732 41.90 7.79 2.29
C ALA A 732 42.13 8.47 0.92
N ARG A 733 43.32 8.30 0.35
CA ARG A 733 43.76 8.99 -0.89
C ARG A 733 42.94 8.65 -2.15
N THR A 734 42.10 7.62 -2.09
CA THR A 734 41.21 7.20 -3.19
C THR A 734 39.75 7.41 -2.83
N ALA A 735 39.48 8.04 -1.69
CA ALA A 735 38.14 8.35 -1.24
C ALA A 735 37.88 9.84 -1.45
N ASN A 736 36.79 10.16 -2.11
CA ASN A 736 36.28 11.52 -2.13
C ASN A 736 35.49 11.76 -0.85
N PHE A 737 35.55 12.97 -0.31
CA PHE A 737 34.68 13.38 0.77
C PHE A 737 33.56 14.22 0.16
N VAL A 738 32.33 13.73 0.23
CA VAL A 738 31.19 14.29 -0.50
C VAL A 738 30.07 14.57 0.48
N ASP A 739 29.46 15.75 0.36
CA ASP A 739 28.28 16.07 1.14
C ASP A 739 27.04 15.30 0.66
N ASP A 740 26.33 14.67 1.60
CA ASP A 740 25.05 13.98 1.40
C ASP A 740 23.88 14.93 1.00
N GLY A 741 24.11 16.24 1.05
CA GLY A 741 23.10 17.28 0.77
C GLY A 741 22.16 17.58 1.93
N ALA A 742 22.34 16.90 3.08
CA ALA A 742 21.66 17.18 4.34
C ALA A 742 22.47 18.11 5.25
N GLY A 743 23.70 18.47 4.88
CA GLY A 743 24.57 19.36 5.64
C GLY A 743 25.14 18.69 6.91
N THR A 744 25.10 17.36 6.97
CA THR A 744 25.54 16.53 8.08
C THR A 744 26.90 15.88 7.86
N SER A 745 27.42 15.94 6.63
CA SER A 745 28.68 15.32 6.23
C SER A 745 29.86 15.95 6.96
N LEU A 746 30.45 15.16 7.85
CA LEU A 746 31.37 15.65 8.87
C LEU A 746 32.50 14.64 9.11
N ILE A 747 33.73 15.15 9.09
CA ILE A 747 34.86 14.49 9.75
C ILE A 747 35.01 15.11 11.13
N ASP A 748 34.55 14.41 12.17
CA ASP A 748 34.63 14.88 13.56
C ASP A 748 35.64 14.05 14.35
N VAL A 749 36.70 14.72 14.79
CA VAL A 749 37.73 14.15 15.67
C VAL A 749 37.82 15.03 16.93
N PRO A 750 37.13 14.66 18.03
CA PRO A 750 37.09 15.45 19.26
C PRO A 750 38.46 15.65 19.94
N GLY A 751 39.40 14.72 19.70
CA GLY A 751 40.79 14.82 20.15
C GLY A 751 41.71 15.48 19.12
N THR A 752 42.93 14.96 18.96
CA THR A 752 43.83 15.39 17.86
C THR A 752 43.63 14.59 16.60
N LEU A 753 43.88 15.24 15.47
CA LEU A 753 44.17 14.54 14.22
C LEU A 753 45.59 14.87 13.73
N GLY A 754 46.41 13.84 13.54
CA GLY A 754 47.79 14.02 13.08
C GLY A 754 47.91 14.27 11.58
N TYR A 755 47.26 13.44 10.75
CA TYR A 755 47.28 13.58 9.30
C TYR A 755 45.95 13.16 8.66
N LEU A 756 45.35 14.07 7.89
CA LEU A 756 44.21 13.82 7.03
C LEU A 756 44.66 13.83 5.57
N TRP A 757 44.45 12.72 4.85
CA TRP A 757 44.68 12.65 3.42
C TRP A 757 43.47 12.07 2.69
N LEU A 758 42.80 12.91 1.92
CA LEU A 758 41.64 12.57 1.08
C LEU A 758 41.96 12.74 -0.41
N ASN A 759 41.11 12.23 -1.29
CA ASN A 759 41.13 12.60 -2.71
C ASN A 759 40.46 13.96 -2.92
N ASP A 760 39.38 14.03 -3.69
CA ASP A 760 38.61 15.24 -3.94
C ASP A 760 37.64 15.49 -2.77
N VAL A 761 37.38 16.75 -2.48
CA VAL A 761 36.42 17.16 -1.45
C VAL A 761 35.35 18.02 -2.10
N ASN A 762 34.09 17.66 -1.90
CA ASN A 762 32.95 18.36 -2.42
C ASN A 762 31.87 18.51 -1.33
N GLY A 763 31.97 19.60 -0.57
CA GLY A 763 31.07 19.88 0.54
C GLY A 763 31.51 19.29 1.89
N GLY A 764 30.78 19.66 2.94
CA GLY A 764 30.93 19.13 4.29
C GLY A 764 31.88 19.92 5.20
N ALA A 765 32.10 19.37 6.40
CA ALA A 765 32.93 20.00 7.42
C ALA A 765 34.00 19.06 7.98
N VAL A 766 35.12 19.64 8.41
CA VAL A 766 36.19 18.96 9.16
C VAL A 766 36.35 19.65 10.50
N GLN A 767 36.08 18.93 11.57
CA GLN A 767 36.19 19.41 12.95
C GLN A 767 37.29 18.63 13.68
N VAL A 768 38.27 19.36 14.22
CA VAL A 768 39.37 18.78 14.99
C VAL A 768 39.51 19.50 16.32
N GLY A 769 39.37 18.74 17.40
CA GLY A 769 39.52 19.22 18.75
C GLY A 769 40.98 19.40 19.17
N ALA A 770 41.19 19.47 20.48
CA ALA A 770 42.49 19.70 21.09
C ALA A 770 42.68 18.68 22.23
N PRO A 771 43.85 18.04 22.33
CA PRO A 771 44.16 17.21 23.47
C PRO A 771 44.73 18.10 24.57
N VAL A 772 44.66 17.62 25.80
CA VAL A 772 45.34 18.26 26.92
C VAL A 772 46.87 18.12 26.71
N GLY A 773 47.52 19.15 26.14
CA GLY A 773 48.98 19.33 26.16
C GLY A 773 49.81 18.94 24.92
N ALA A 774 49.23 18.78 23.71
CA ALA A 774 49.99 18.30 22.55
C ALA A 774 50.92 19.32 21.86
N ARG A 775 51.95 18.73 21.23
CA ARG A 775 52.98 19.35 20.38
C ARG A 775 52.75 19.07 18.89
N ASP A 776 51.68 18.37 18.54
CA ASP A 776 51.43 17.80 17.23
C ASP A 776 50.61 18.76 16.36
N GLN A 777 50.94 18.81 15.07
CA GLN A 777 50.33 19.73 14.12
C GLN A 777 49.50 18.93 13.13
N LEU A 778 48.25 19.33 12.93
CA LEU A 778 47.37 18.74 11.95
C LEU A 778 47.92 18.98 10.53
N LEU A 779 48.19 17.90 9.81
CA LEU A 779 48.51 17.96 8.39
C LEU A 779 47.24 17.60 7.60
N ILE A 780 46.86 18.44 6.64
CA ILE A 780 45.72 18.19 5.75
C ILE A 780 46.24 18.19 4.31
N ARG A 781 45.95 17.11 3.57
CA ARG A 781 46.24 16.98 2.15
C ARG A 781 44.98 16.56 1.40
N LEU A 782 44.53 17.43 0.52
CA LEU A 782 43.37 17.26 -0.34
C LEU A 782 43.83 17.37 -1.80
N ASN A 783 43.00 16.91 -2.73
CA ASN A 783 43.19 17.10 -4.16
C ASN A 783 42.43 18.35 -4.64
N SER A 784 41.31 18.21 -5.36
CA SER A 784 40.41 19.35 -5.63
C SER A 784 39.46 19.58 -4.45
N VAL A 785 39.13 20.83 -4.15
CA VAL A 785 38.29 21.21 -3.00
C VAL A 785 37.21 22.18 -3.45
N THR A 786 35.96 21.84 -3.13
CA THR A 786 34.77 22.69 -3.27
C THR A 786 33.97 22.68 -1.96
N ASP A 787 33.49 23.85 -1.53
CA ASP A 787 32.51 24.05 -0.46
C ASP A 787 32.90 23.42 0.92
N LEU A 788 34.16 23.58 1.36
CA LEU A 788 34.69 22.94 2.58
C LEU A 788 34.85 23.91 3.77
N VAL A 789 34.30 23.52 4.92
CA VAL A 789 34.55 24.20 6.21
C VAL A 789 35.49 23.39 7.10
N VAL A 790 36.63 23.98 7.48
CA VAL A 790 37.58 23.38 8.43
C VAL A 790 37.59 24.19 9.72
N THR A 791 37.22 23.56 10.84
CA THR A 791 37.35 24.14 12.18
C THR A 791 38.28 23.29 13.01
N SER A 792 39.45 23.84 13.35
CA SER A 792 40.46 23.11 14.13
C SER A 792 40.89 23.93 15.34
N THR A 793 40.77 23.37 16.54
CA THR A 793 41.38 23.96 17.74
C THR A 793 42.86 23.55 17.89
N THR A 794 43.31 22.55 17.12
CA THR A 794 44.71 22.19 16.96
C THR A 794 45.38 23.06 15.87
N PRO A 795 46.60 23.59 16.07
CA PRO A 795 47.35 24.29 15.02
C PRO A 795 47.57 23.43 13.76
N ILE A 796 47.32 24.00 12.58
CA ILE A 796 47.51 23.33 11.30
C ILE A 796 48.97 23.45 10.86
N GLY A 797 49.66 22.31 10.80
CA GLY A 797 51.06 22.19 10.38
C GLY A 797 51.24 22.25 8.88
N GLY A 798 50.20 21.94 8.12
CA GLY A 798 50.13 22.27 6.71
C GLY A 798 48.78 21.93 6.11
N LEU A 799 48.32 22.79 5.21
CA LEU A 799 47.10 22.65 4.45
C LEU A 799 47.48 22.65 2.97
N PHE A 800 47.30 21.51 2.32
CA PHE A 800 47.69 21.28 0.95
C PHE A 800 46.46 20.92 0.11
N ALA A 801 46.26 21.63 -1.00
CA ALA A 801 45.27 21.30 -2.01
C ALA A 801 45.90 21.41 -3.41
N GLN A 802 45.32 20.77 -4.41
CA GLN A 802 45.68 21.04 -5.80
C GLN A 802 45.08 22.38 -6.23
N ASP A 803 43.78 22.54 -6.03
CA ASP A 803 42.95 23.69 -6.38
C ASP A 803 41.84 23.82 -5.33
N TRP A 804 41.38 25.06 -5.11
CA TRP A 804 40.31 25.36 -4.17
C TRP A 804 39.32 26.30 -4.86
N THR A 805 38.10 25.84 -5.09
CA THR A 805 37.09 26.58 -5.86
C THR A 805 35.77 26.63 -5.12
N ASP A 806 35.20 27.82 -5.00
CA ASP A 806 33.82 28.02 -4.52
C ASP A 806 32.81 27.44 -5.53
N GLY A 807 32.01 26.47 -5.08
CA GLY A 807 30.96 25.80 -5.86
C GLY A 807 29.62 26.53 -5.80
N GLY A 808 29.48 27.56 -4.95
CA GLY A 808 28.23 28.25 -4.66
C GLY A 808 27.41 27.58 -3.54
N GLY A 809 27.97 26.61 -2.84
CA GLY A 809 27.37 25.87 -1.73
C GLY A 809 27.73 26.45 -0.35
N VAL A 810 28.24 25.60 0.55
CA VAL A 810 28.74 26.02 1.87
C VAL A 810 29.96 26.93 1.67
N ALA A 811 29.99 28.07 2.35
CA ALA A 811 31.13 28.98 2.24
C ALA A 811 32.45 28.31 2.66
N ASP A 812 33.42 28.30 1.75
CA ASP A 812 34.75 27.76 2.00
C ASP A 812 35.46 28.54 3.12
N ALA A 813 35.71 27.89 4.26
CA ALA A 813 36.26 28.56 5.42
C ALA A 813 37.24 27.69 6.20
N VAL A 814 38.33 28.28 6.68
CA VAL A 814 39.25 27.64 7.62
C VAL A 814 39.42 28.50 8.87
N THR A 815 38.98 27.95 10.01
CA THR A 815 39.15 28.54 11.34
C THR A 815 40.15 27.70 12.14
N ALA A 816 41.28 28.31 12.53
CA ALA A 816 42.30 27.63 13.33
C ALA A 816 43.17 28.60 14.15
N PRO A 817 43.89 28.15 15.19
CA PRO A 817 44.87 29.01 15.88
C PRO A 817 45.96 29.55 14.96
N SER A 818 46.48 28.71 14.06
CA SER A 818 47.55 29.09 13.12
C SER A 818 47.69 28.07 11.99
N ILE A 819 48.21 28.50 10.84
CA ILE A 819 48.60 27.63 9.72
C ILE A 819 50.10 27.82 9.39
N ARG A 820 50.90 26.73 9.43
CA ARG A 820 52.34 26.81 9.05
C ARG A 820 52.54 27.15 7.60
N TYR A 821 51.80 26.42 6.79
CA TYR A 821 52.13 26.15 5.42
C TYR A 821 50.83 25.86 4.71
N PHE A 822 50.24 26.89 4.15
CA PHE A 822 49.13 26.78 3.23
C PHE A 822 49.68 26.71 1.82
N ARG A 823 49.33 25.69 1.06
CA ARG A 823 49.79 25.53 -0.32
C ARG A 823 48.70 25.02 -1.25
N THR A 824 48.49 25.74 -2.33
CA THR A 824 47.78 25.25 -3.52
C THR A 824 48.70 25.24 -4.74
N THR A 825 48.45 24.34 -5.69
CA THR A 825 49.15 24.34 -6.99
C THR A 825 48.44 25.15 -8.06
N GLY A 826 47.12 25.32 -7.95
CA GLY A 826 46.25 26.12 -8.81
C GLY A 826 45.67 27.32 -8.06
N ASP A 827 44.45 27.70 -8.46
CA ASP A 827 43.73 28.86 -7.95
C ASP A 827 43.12 28.58 -6.56
N VAL A 828 42.84 29.67 -5.84
CA VAL A 828 42.04 29.69 -4.62
C VAL A 828 40.92 30.69 -4.84
N ASN A 829 39.67 30.23 -4.83
CA ASN A 829 38.48 31.07 -5.01
C ASN A 829 37.51 30.87 -3.85
N GLY A 830 37.15 31.95 -3.14
CA GLY A 830 36.14 31.93 -2.07
C GLY A 830 36.62 31.47 -0.70
N LEU A 831 37.89 31.09 -0.54
CA LEU A 831 38.41 30.56 0.74
C LEU A 831 38.65 31.67 1.78
N ASP A 832 37.78 31.70 2.79
CA ASP A 832 37.90 32.55 3.96
C ASP A 832 38.83 31.94 5.02
N LEU A 833 39.75 32.74 5.56
CA LEU A 833 40.67 32.31 6.63
C LEU A 833 40.42 33.14 7.88
N THR A 834 40.13 32.47 9.00
CA THR A 834 40.03 33.10 10.32
C THR A 834 41.05 32.48 11.27
N LEU A 835 42.18 33.17 11.47
CA LEU A 835 43.26 32.69 12.33
C LEU A 835 43.37 33.50 13.61
N THR A 836 43.19 32.86 14.78
CA THR A 836 43.07 33.59 16.06
C THR A 836 44.40 33.99 16.69
N GLY A 837 45.52 33.35 16.29
CA GLY A 837 46.83 33.63 16.85
C GLY A 837 47.42 32.42 17.57
N ASN A 838 48.74 32.27 17.45
CA ASN A 838 49.44 31.10 17.95
C ASN A 838 49.68 31.16 19.48
N PRO A 839 49.08 30.28 20.29
CA PRO A 839 49.23 30.32 21.75
C PRO A 839 50.66 30.00 22.23
N VAL A 840 51.52 29.47 21.36
CA VAL A 840 52.88 29.01 21.72
C VAL A 840 53.98 29.92 21.13
N ALA A 841 53.63 30.96 20.35
CA ALA A 841 54.53 32.00 19.80
C ALA A 841 55.82 31.50 19.10
N ARG A 842 55.89 30.24 18.66
CA ARG A 842 57.10 29.64 18.04
C ARG A 842 57.32 30.02 16.58
N TRP A 843 56.32 30.61 15.93
CA TRP A 843 56.14 30.72 14.49
C TRP A 843 54.93 31.59 14.20
N ASP A 844 54.91 32.20 13.02
CA ASP A 844 53.87 33.14 12.61
C ASP A 844 52.48 32.47 12.57
N THR A 845 51.44 33.23 12.91
CA THR A 845 50.03 32.79 12.85
C THR A 845 49.67 32.28 11.45
N LEU A 846 50.13 32.99 10.41
CA LEU A 846 50.19 32.47 9.06
C LEU A 846 51.65 32.39 8.61
N GLY A 847 52.23 31.19 8.63
CA GLY A 847 53.66 30.96 8.34
C GLY A 847 54.05 31.23 6.89
N THR A 848 53.59 30.38 5.98
CA THR A 848 53.77 30.54 4.54
C THR A 848 52.48 30.17 3.83
N ALA A 849 51.90 31.11 3.09
CA ALA A 849 50.87 30.83 2.10
C ALA A 849 51.52 30.83 0.72
N TYR A 850 51.33 29.77 -0.05
CA TYR A 850 51.80 29.64 -1.43
C TYR A 850 50.62 29.22 -2.32
N ILE A 851 50.20 30.12 -3.19
CA ILE A 851 49.11 29.92 -4.15
C ILE A 851 49.74 29.92 -5.53
N GLY A 852 49.63 28.79 -6.23
CA GLY A 852 50.22 28.59 -7.54
C GLY A 852 49.54 29.38 -8.66
N GLY A 853 48.27 29.73 -8.46
CA GLY A 853 47.44 30.52 -9.36
C GLY A 853 46.94 31.83 -8.76
N ASP A 854 45.70 32.19 -9.06
CA ASP A 854 45.01 33.38 -8.57
C ASP A 854 44.42 33.17 -7.16
N LEU A 855 44.27 34.25 -6.39
CA LEU A 855 43.50 34.30 -5.14
C LEU A 855 42.28 35.19 -5.41
N LEU A 856 41.09 34.62 -5.38
CA LEU A 856 39.83 35.23 -5.82
C LEU A 856 38.81 35.22 -4.68
N ASN A 857 38.02 36.29 -4.54
CA ASN A 857 36.82 36.34 -3.68
C ASN A 857 37.02 35.88 -2.22
N ALA A 858 38.23 36.07 -1.66
CA ALA A 858 38.59 35.54 -0.36
C ALA A 858 38.68 36.62 0.72
N THR A 859 38.25 36.30 1.95
CA THR A 859 38.39 37.14 3.14
C THR A 859 39.34 36.50 4.15
N TRP A 860 40.48 37.12 4.40
CA TRP A 860 41.46 36.60 5.37
C TRP A 860 41.54 37.52 6.58
N GLY A 861 41.17 37.03 7.75
CA GLY A 861 41.37 37.65 9.06
C GLY A 861 42.49 36.95 9.82
N ILE A 862 43.69 37.54 9.87
CA ILE A 862 44.85 36.95 10.52
C ILE A 862 45.18 37.70 11.81
N GLY A 863 44.90 37.05 12.95
CA GLY A 863 44.99 37.63 14.29
C GLY A 863 46.38 37.82 14.87
N GLY A 864 47.44 37.35 14.18
CA GLY A 864 48.83 37.56 14.60
C GLY A 864 49.80 37.65 13.42
N SER A 865 51.10 37.53 13.68
CA SER A 865 52.12 37.78 12.65
C SER A 865 51.95 36.88 11.42
N THR A 866 52.29 37.41 10.25
CA THR A 866 52.29 36.68 8.97
C THR A 866 53.70 36.62 8.39
N GLY A 867 54.17 35.42 8.08
CA GLY A 867 55.50 35.19 7.51
C GLY A 867 55.57 35.57 6.04
N ARG A 868 55.13 34.68 5.14
CA ARG A 868 55.25 34.89 3.69
C ARG A 868 53.94 34.53 2.98
N ALA A 869 53.36 35.45 2.24
CA ALA A 869 52.28 35.14 1.29
C ALA A 869 52.82 35.22 -0.14
N TRP A 870 52.67 34.15 -0.91
CA TRP A 870 53.10 34.03 -2.29
C TRP A 870 51.88 33.68 -3.13
N VAL A 871 51.39 34.63 -3.91
CA VAL A 871 50.34 34.42 -4.91
C VAL A 871 51.01 34.60 -6.26
N LEU A 872 51.16 33.54 -7.04
CA LEU A 872 51.81 33.70 -8.34
C LEU A 872 50.90 34.46 -9.32
N GLY A 873 49.60 34.26 -9.23
CA GLY A 873 48.57 34.95 -10.00
C GLY A 873 48.13 36.28 -9.39
N THR A 874 46.91 36.68 -9.70
CA THR A 874 46.27 37.92 -9.26
C THR A 874 45.54 37.71 -7.94
N ILE A 875 45.67 38.64 -6.99
CA ILE A 875 44.75 38.78 -5.86
C ILE A 875 43.59 39.64 -6.35
N ASN A 876 42.39 39.06 -6.51
CA ASN A 876 41.23 39.72 -7.10
C ASN A 876 40.01 39.66 -6.17
N THR A 877 39.33 40.78 -5.95
CA THR A 877 38.09 40.85 -5.15
C THR A 877 38.27 40.25 -3.75
N CYS A 878 39.44 40.46 -3.12
CA CYS A 878 39.78 39.91 -1.81
C CYS A 878 39.80 40.98 -0.70
N GLY A 879 39.42 40.58 0.51
CA GLY A 879 39.53 41.38 1.73
C GLY A 879 40.53 40.76 2.70
N LEU A 880 41.77 41.25 2.72
CA LEU A 880 42.85 40.68 3.55
C LEU A 880 43.19 41.62 4.71
N THR A 881 42.86 41.19 5.93
CA THR A 881 43.11 41.91 7.17
C THR A 881 44.14 41.19 8.03
N PHE A 882 45.21 41.91 8.39
CA PHE A 882 46.28 41.41 9.23
C PHE A 882 46.36 42.24 10.52
N LEU A 883 46.35 41.58 11.69
CA LEU A 883 46.37 42.25 13.00
C LEU A 883 47.78 42.42 13.58
N GLU A 884 48.84 41.91 12.95
CA GLU A 884 50.23 42.13 13.37
C GLU A 884 51.16 42.21 12.13
N ASP A 885 52.48 42.19 12.36
CA ASP A 885 53.51 42.31 11.34
C ASP A 885 53.36 41.27 10.20
N VAL A 886 53.46 41.76 8.97
CA VAL A 886 53.51 40.94 7.76
C VAL A 886 54.91 41.02 7.17
N ARG A 887 55.70 39.93 7.18
CA ARG A 887 57.09 40.03 6.71
C ARG A 887 57.18 40.22 5.20
N ARG A 888 56.46 39.42 4.41
CA ARG A 888 56.47 39.52 2.93
C ARG A 888 55.16 39.09 2.27
N ILE A 889 54.74 39.86 1.27
CA ILE A 889 53.72 39.49 0.31
C ILE A 889 54.34 39.57 -1.09
N PHE A 890 54.19 38.50 -1.86
CA PHE A 890 54.50 38.42 -3.28
C PHE A 890 53.21 38.13 -4.01
N ALA A 891 52.85 38.95 -4.99
CA ALA A 891 51.69 38.73 -5.84
C ALA A 891 52.02 38.95 -7.32
N GLY A 892 51.25 38.33 -8.21
CA GLY A 892 51.21 38.70 -9.63
C GLY A 892 50.75 40.14 -9.79
N ALA A 893 49.50 40.39 -9.45
CA ALA A 893 48.86 41.70 -9.39
C ALA A 893 47.86 41.72 -8.23
N ILE A 894 47.38 42.91 -7.86
CA ILE A 894 46.26 43.10 -6.94
C ILE A 894 45.19 43.90 -7.70
N ASP A 895 43.96 43.40 -7.70
CA ASP A 895 42.86 43.97 -8.45
C ASP A 895 41.57 43.94 -7.61
N ASN A 896 40.80 45.02 -7.59
CA ASN A 896 39.55 45.15 -6.82
C ASN A 896 39.64 44.62 -5.36
N SER A 897 40.81 44.75 -4.71
CA SER A 897 41.07 44.09 -3.42
C SER A 897 41.53 45.07 -2.36
N ALA A 898 41.20 44.79 -1.10
CA ALA A 898 41.60 45.58 0.06
C ALA A 898 42.59 44.80 0.92
N LEU A 899 43.77 45.36 1.15
CA LEU A 899 44.78 44.85 2.07
C LEU A 899 44.93 45.83 3.23
N ALA A 900 44.49 45.43 4.42
CA ALA A 900 44.50 46.28 5.61
C ALA A 900 45.34 45.67 6.74
N LEU A 901 46.22 46.47 7.34
CA LEU A 901 46.92 46.12 8.58
C LEU A 901 46.31 46.96 9.71
N ALA A 902 45.48 46.33 10.54
CA ALA A 902 44.43 47.01 11.29
C ALA A 902 44.78 47.43 12.74
N THR A 903 45.99 47.17 13.23
CA THR A 903 46.29 47.37 14.67
C THR A 903 47.32 48.45 14.99
N VAL A 904 46.97 49.16 16.06
CA VAL A 904 47.89 49.60 17.10
C VAL A 904 47.90 48.46 18.14
N ASP A 905 49.03 47.78 18.35
CA ASP A 905 49.26 46.84 19.45
C ASP A 905 48.84 47.50 20.79
N PRO A 906 48.32 46.78 21.81
CA PRO A 906 48.15 47.29 23.17
C PRO A 906 49.37 48.02 23.78
N ALA A 907 50.58 47.82 23.25
CA ALA A 907 51.81 48.58 23.60
C ALA A 907 52.01 49.89 22.82
N GLY A 908 51.10 50.29 21.92
CA GLY A 908 51.23 51.46 21.05
C GLY A 908 52.12 51.25 19.81
N ALA A 909 52.53 50.00 19.53
CA ALA A 909 53.33 49.67 18.35
C ALA A 909 52.42 49.45 17.14
N HIS A 910 52.82 49.97 15.98
CA HIS A 910 52.02 49.85 14.76
C HIS A 910 52.54 48.72 13.88
N ALA A 911 51.63 47.90 13.35
CA ALA A 911 51.98 46.78 12.48
C ALA A 911 52.78 47.23 11.24
N THR A 912 53.78 46.44 10.88
CA THR A 912 54.67 46.70 9.74
C THR A 912 54.47 45.69 8.62
N LEU A 913 54.24 46.20 7.41
CA LEU A 913 54.39 45.43 6.17
C LEU A 913 55.86 45.48 5.72
N GLY A 914 56.61 44.41 5.95
CA GLY A 914 58.05 44.35 5.67
C GLY A 914 58.39 44.48 4.18
N TYR A 915 57.68 43.76 3.30
CA TYR A 915 57.90 43.81 1.85
C TYR A 915 56.65 43.41 1.06
N LEU A 916 56.20 44.25 0.13
CA LEU A 916 55.26 43.86 -0.93
C LEU A 916 55.99 43.89 -2.28
N TYR A 917 55.87 42.81 -3.04
CA TYR A 917 56.43 42.68 -4.38
C TYR A 917 55.36 42.26 -5.38
N LEU A 918 55.12 43.10 -6.39
CA LEU A 918 54.19 42.83 -7.48
C LEU A 918 54.96 42.67 -8.80
N ARG A 919 54.82 41.52 -9.47
CA ARG A 919 55.50 41.25 -10.76
C ARG A 919 54.75 41.74 -11.99
N GLY A 920 53.46 42.03 -11.86
CA GLY A 920 52.54 42.41 -12.92
C GLY A 920 51.95 41.20 -13.64
N VAL A 921 50.66 41.28 -13.97
CA VAL A 921 49.95 40.32 -14.81
C VAL A 921 49.31 41.09 -15.96
N GLY A 922 49.69 40.78 -17.20
CA GLY A 922 49.21 41.53 -18.38
C GLY A 922 49.56 43.03 -18.37
N GLY A 923 50.56 43.43 -17.58
CA GLY A 923 50.95 44.83 -17.35
C GLY A 923 50.14 45.55 -16.25
N ASN A 924 49.15 44.91 -15.64
CA ASN A 924 48.44 45.47 -14.50
C ASN A 924 49.13 45.03 -13.21
N TYR A 925 49.26 45.95 -12.25
CA TYR A 925 49.89 45.68 -10.96
C TYR A 925 48.96 45.93 -9.78
N PHE A 926 48.28 47.07 -9.75
CA PHE A 926 47.42 47.50 -8.65
C PHE A 926 46.22 48.29 -9.19
N THR A 927 45.10 47.62 -9.44
CA THR A 927 44.01 48.13 -10.30
C THR A 927 42.63 48.08 -9.64
N ASN A 928 41.64 48.70 -10.31
CA ASN A 928 40.22 48.73 -9.93
C ASN A 928 39.98 49.19 -8.48
N ASN A 929 40.53 50.34 -8.08
CA ASN A 929 40.40 50.92 -6.75
C ASN A 929 40.88 50.02 -5.59
N SER A 930 41.82 49.10 -5.85
CA SER A 930 42.46 48.33 -4.79
C SER A 930 43.04 49.25 -3.71
N THR A 931 42.99 48.83 -2.45
CA THR A 931 43.53 49.59 -1.31
C THR A 931 44.61 48.82 -0.58
N LEU A 932 45.66 49.53 -0.15
CA LEU A 932 46.67 49.05 0.78
C LEU A 932 46.75 50.04 1.93
N ASP A 933 46.19 49.68 3.08
CA ASP A 933 46.14 50.53 4.27
C ASP A 933 47.05 49.94 5.34
N VAL A 934 48.23 50.55 5.53
CA VAL A 934 49.28 50.03 6.43
C VAL A 934 49.92 51.15 7.23
N TRP A 935 50.22 50.95 8.50
CA TRP A 935 50.87 52.03 9.25
C TRP A 935 52.34 52.22 8.85
N THR A 936 53.12 51.14 8.89
CA THR A 936 54.52 51.15 8.47
C THR A 936 54.71 50.21 7.29
N VAL A 937 55.38 50.68 6.23
CA VAL A 937 55.78 49.85 5.10
C VAL A 937 57.29 49.86 4.90
N GLY A 938 57.93 48.70 4.99
CA GLY A 938 59.37 48.57 4.82
C GLY A 938 59.79 48.78 3.37
N ARG A 939 59.24 47.98 2.46
CA ARG A 939 59.54 48.03 1.02
C ARG A 939 58.29 47.76 0.18
N LEU A 940 58.05 48.61 -0.82
CA LEU A 940 57.07 48.38 -1.87
C LEU A 940 57.81 48.30 -3.20
N TYR A 941 57.61 47.20 -3.93
CA TYR A 941 58.20 47.02 -5.25
C TYR A 941 57.13 46.66 -6.27
N PHE A 942 57.09 47.46 -7.32
CA PHE A 942 56.35 47.17 -8.53
C PHE A 942 57.37 46.86 -9.65
N GLY A 943 57.04 45.91 -10.53
CA GLY A 943 57.85 45.59 -11.71
C GLY A 943 58.03 46.79 -12.66
N ALA A 944 58.86 46.62 -13.69
CA ALA A 944 59.10 47.69 -14.67
C ALA A 944 57.81 48.00 -15.45
N GLU A 945 57.34 49.24 -15.29
CA GLU A 945 56.14 49.92 -15.83
C GLU A 945 54.99 49.08 -16.41
N SER A 946 53.80 49.21 -15.82
CA SER A 946 52.52 49.42 -16.51
C SER A 946 51.40 49.71 -15.49
N ASN A 947 50.26 50.20 -15.98
CA ASN A 947 49.17 50.93 -15.30
C ASN A 947 48.73 50.44 -13.89
N GLY A 948 48.28 51.38 -13.06
CA GLY A 948 47.57 51.10 -11.81
C GLY A 948 46.55 52.20 -11.46
N THR A 949 45.52 51.87 -10.67
CA THR A 949 44.37 52.75 -10.34
C THR A 949 43.87 52.58 -8.90
N GLY A 950 44.76 52.34 -7.93
CA GLY A 950 44.40 52.13 -6.51
C GLY A 950 45.02 53.13 -5.53
N THR A 951 44.78 52.93 -4.23
CA THR A 951 45.27 53.79 -3.15
C THR A 951 46.18 53.01 -2.20
N VAL A 952 47.32 53.60 -1.84
CA VAL A 952 48.24 53.09 -0.82
C VAL A 952 48.33 54.12 0.29
N THR A 953 47.74 53.82 1.44
CA THR A 953 47.73 54.68 2.62
C THR A 953 48.78 54.21 3.62
N TYR A 954 49.68 55.10 4.04
CA TYR A 954 50.67 54.79 5.06
C TYR A 954 51.10 55.96 5.93
N ASN A 955 51.66 55.69 7.11
CA ASN A 955 52.23 56.74 7.96
C ASN A 955 53.76 56.83 7.77
N THR A 956 54.46 55.68 7.79
CA THR A 956 55.91 55.62 7.58
C THR A 956 56.26 54.64 6.46
N ALA A 957 57.05 55.07 5.47
CA ALA A 957 57.55 54.21 4.39
C ALA A 957 59.08 54.16 4.33
N GLY A 958 59.62 52.97 4.07
CA GLY A 958 61.04 52.76 3.79
C GLY A 958 61.40 53.07 2.33
N ARG A 959 61.26 52.10 1.42
CA ARG A 959 61.54 52.31 -0.02
C ARG A 959 60.39 51.86 -0.92
N ILE A 960 59.92 52.76 -1.79
CA ILE A 960 58.94 52.48 -2.85
C ILE A 960 59.65 52.51 -4.21
N TRP A 961 59.52 51.44 -5.00
CA TRP A 961 60.19 51.28 -6.30
C TRP A 961 59.15 51.15 -7.41
N ASN A 962 59.31 51.94 -8.48
CA ASN A 962 58.49 51.89 -9.70
C ASN A 962 56.97 52.04 -9.48
N LEU A 963 56.53 52.94 -8.59
CA LEU A 963 55.10 53.17 -8.34
C LEU A 963 54.35 53.45 -9.67
N PRO A 964 53.33 52.65 -10.05
CA PRO A 964 52.64 52.79 -11.33
C PRO A 964 51.92 54.14 -11.48
N THR A 965 51.86 54.64 -12.72
CA THR A 965 51.09 55.84 -13.06
C THR A 965 49.60 55.59 -12.82
N GLY A 966 49.02 56.29 -11.84
CA GLY A 966 47.61 56.21 -11.44
C GLY A 966 47.35 55.57 -10.06
N VAL A 967 48.39 55.05 -9.38
CA VAL A 967 48.30 54.65 -7.97
C VAL A 967 48.56 55.87 -7.07
N ASN A 968 47.61 56.17 -6.19
CA ASN A 968 47.72 57.26 -5.22
C ASN A 968 48.37 56.77 -3.92
N ALA A 969 49.60 57.24 -3.65
CA ALA A 969 50.26 57.02 -2.38
C ALA A 969 49.95 58.19 -1.41
N VAL A 970 49.22 57.91 -0.34
CA VAL A 970 48.74 58.91 0.65
C VAL A 970 49.47 58.71 1.96
N VAL A 971 50.11 59.76 2.47
CA VAL A 971 50.71 59.77 3.82
C VAL A 971 49.70 60.33 4.81
N VAL A 972 49.36 59.57 5.87
CA VAL A 972 48.38 59.96 6.90
C VAL A 972 49.04 60.40 8.20
#